data_AF-A0A544Z071-F1
#
_entry.id   AF-A0A544Z071-F1
#
_cell.length_a   1.000
_cell.length_b   1.000
_cell.length_c   1.000
_cell.angle_alpha   90.00
_cell.angle_beta   90.00
_cell.angle_gamma   90.00
#
_symmetry.space_group_name_H-M   'P 1'
#
loop_
_entity.id
_entity.type
_entity.pdbx_description
1 polymer ?
#
loop_
_entity_poly.entity_id
_entity_poly.type
_entity_poly.pdbx_seq_one_letter_code
_entity_poly.pdbx_strand_id
1 'polypeptide(L)'
;MTVTTTVRTLDIGGMTCASCVRRVEKALTRVDGVETAEVNLATEVATVTYDPARVTIGLLTGSVVRAGYTAEISAPETAPETAPEPRPETAPEPGPEPDREVVRLKRAWQVTLAAGLSMMVLMYLPLPIDAMDWLMPLLLIVATVAQFWAGRPFYRAAWAAARHGAVNMHTLVALGTTVAYGYSAFVTLWPAAAERLGLPPHVYFEISVVVIALVLMGRWMEARARKRTTSAIGELLGLRPKTARVLRGDSEGEVEVEVPVEDVAVGDLVRVRPGEKIPVDGVVTAGVSTVDESMITGESMPVRRGEGDPLIGSTINRTGSVVMRATAVGQDTTLAQIVRLVERAQGSKAPLQRLADTVSGWFVPAVIGVAALTFVVWAVFGPGQGRLTFGIGTAVAVLIIACPCALGLATPTAIMVGTGKAAELGILISGGDALEQARRLTTVVLDKTGTITRGRPEVTRVVTVAGGDADELLAYAAAAEKGSEHPLGEAIVALARDRGLRLPAMEGFDAVPGHGVEARVGGRSVLIGNGALMRRLHVDFGELERITAESAAEGATPVYVALDGRLAGMIAVADTIRPESREAVGRLRALGLEVWMLTGDNRVTADVVARQVGIDHVIADVRPEDKAARVTALRERGAVVAMVGDGINDAPALATADLGIAIGTGTDVAIAASDITLVGGDLRGIVSAIDLSRRTVRTIKQGLLWAFAYNVLLIPVAAGVLYPLNGVLLDPSLAAAAMAMSSVSVVTNALRLRPFRPGSRASRLTGWGYLTGIACLAVAVGAGFTALSRTEAAQRGMNGVLAWAQDTGMPMRPAMSVMMTTESEPVPAEDARLKVSVEAPAGVAPGRTATLRIRVADTGTGRPAQDVVRSHEAWMHVVVTRDDLGTFAHIHPEPTGRPGEFAVPFTFPTVGRYTIHSEFRLRGEMTDVLDRQEITVGRPGAFTSSDTASPSPREQVVGGLRVTLTGEAEAGGRSDLTFRFADAATGRPVAGLRPYLAAAGHVVIMPLDGKGFAHEHAEAEDDQGRAVFALPGQTFGPELGLHARFPRPGLYRMWGQFRDSEGRVLTTTFTVEAR
;
A
#
# COMPACT_ATOMS: atom_id res chain seq x y z
N MET A 1 2.73 -46.69 15.52
CA MET A 1 3.96 -45.99 15.94
C MET A 1 3.64 -44.50 15.94
N THR A 2 3.49 -43.91 17.12
CA THR A 2 3.30 -42.46 17.30
C THR A 2 4.60 -41.76 16.91
N VAL A 3 4.57 -40.95 15.85
CA VAL A 3 5.72 -40.14 15.43
C VAL A 3 5.85 -38.99 16.42
N THR A 4 6.94 -38.95 17.18
CA THR A 4 7.20 -37.89 18.16
C THR A 4 7.68 -36.64 17.42
N THR A 5 6.81 -35.66 17.18
CA THR A 5 7.19 -34.40 16.53
C THR A 5 7.70 -33.37 17.55
N THR A 6 8.64 -32.52 17.13
CA THR A 6 9.26 -31.46 17.93
C THR A 6 9.04 -30.11 17.26
N VAL A 7 8.71 -29.08 18.04
CA VAL A 7 8.57 -27.69 17.58
C VAL A 7 9.86 -26.93 17.85
N ARG A 8 10.37 -26.16 16.88
CA ARG A 8 11.50 -25.23 17.04
C ARG A 8 11.24 -23.91 16.34
N THR A 9 11.82 -22.85 16.89
CA THR A 9 11.85 -21.51 16.28
C THR A 9 13.22 -21.22 15.67
N LEU A 10 13.21 -20.54 14.53
CA LEU A 10 14.40 -20.09 13.81
C LEU A 10 14.26 -18.59 13.54
N ASP A 11 15.31 -17.81 13.79
CA ASP A 11 15.37 -16.40 13.42
C ASP A 11 15.82 -16.28 11.96
N ILE A 12 15.01 -15.62 11.12
CA ILE A 12 15.13 -15.60 9.66
C ILE A 12 15.42 -14.18 9.17
N GLY A 13 16.66 -13.88 8.85
CA GLY A 13 17.04 -12.56 8.36
C GLY A 13 16.79 -12.35 6.85
N GLY A 14 16.39 -11.13 6.50
CA GLY A 14 16.29 -10.66 5.11
C GLY A 14 14.92 -10.82 4.47
N MET A 15 13.88 -11.13 5.25
CA MET A 15 12.51 -11.19 4.77
C MET A 15 11.92 -9.77 4.68
N THR A 16 11.37 -9.41 3.53
CA THR A 16 10.91 -8.02 3.30
C THR A 16 9.48 -7.92 2.78
N CYS A 17 8.84 -9.05 2.49
CA CYS A 17 7.47 -9.09 1.99
C CYS A 17 6.86 -10.49 2.17
N ALA A 18 5.53 -10.59 1.97
CA ALA A 18 4.79 -11.86 2.05
C ALA A 18 5.28 -12.94 1.07
N SER A 19 5.87 -12.54 -0.06
CA SER A 19 6.48 -13.50 -1.00
C SER A 19 7.76 -14.15 -0.46
N CYS A 20 8.51 -13.46 0.41
CA CYS A 20 9.64 -14.04 1.12
C CYS A 20 9.18 -15.13 2.09
N VAL A 21 8.12 -14.83 2.85
CA VAL A 21 7.55 -15.74 3.85
C VAL A 21 7.13 -17.07 3.21
N ARG A 22 6.32 -17.02 2.14
CA ARG A 22 5.88 -18.24 1.42
C ARG A 22 7.04 -19.08 0.89
N ARG A 23 8.14 -18.43 0.54
CA ARG A 23 9.33 -19.11 0.03
C ARG A 23 10.07 -19.84 1.14
N VAL A 24 10.24 -19.19 2.29
CA VAL A 24 10.85 -19.81 3.48
C VAL A 24 9.98 -20.97 3.96
N GLU A 25 8.67 -20.78 4.08
CA GLU A 25 7.71 -21.87 4.39
C GLU A 25 7.85 -23.02 3.40
N LYS A 26 7.72 -22.76 2.09
CA LYS A 26 7.82 -23.80 1.07
C LYS A 26 9.18 -24.49 1.05
N ALA A 27 10.26 -23.80 1.43
CA ALA A 27 11.58 -24.39 1.55
C ALA A 27 11.67 -25.34 2.76
N LEU A 28 11.10 -24.93 3.90
CA LEU A 28 11.04 -25.72 5.13
C LEU A 28 10.09 -26.92 4.98
N THR A 29 8.88 -26.74 4.45
CA THR A 29 7.90 -27.83 4.25
C THR A 29 8.33 -28.85 3.20
N ARG A 30 9.30 -28.51 2.33
CA ARG A 30 9.89 -29.47 1.37
C ARG A 30 10.93 -30.40 1.99
N VAL A 31 11.39 -30.12 3.21
CA VAL A 31 12.31 -31.00 3.91
C VAL A 31 11.53 -32.21 4.40
N ASP A 32 11.91 -33.40 3.94
CA ASP A 32 11.23 -34.65 4.29
C ASP A 32 11.35 -34.91 5.81
N GLY A 33 10.20 -35.05 6.47
CA GLY A 33 10.09 -35.10 7.94
C GLY A 33 9.65 -33.79 8.61
N VAL A 34 9.44 -32.69 7.87
CA VAL A 34 8.75 -31.48 8.37
C VAL A 34 7.25 -31.62 8.17
N GLU A 35 6.47 -31.46 9.23
CA GLU A 35 5.01 -31.59 9.21
C GLU A 35 4.34 -30.24 8.95
N THR A 36 4.77 -29.20 9.66
CA THR A 36 4.30 -27.83 9.46
C THR A 36 5.46 -26.83 9.59
N ALA A 37 5.39 -25.75 8.82
CA ALA A 37 6.32 -24.63 8.92
C ALA A 37 5.54 -23.33 8.70
N GLU A 38 5.56 -22.45 9.70
CA GLU A 38 4.91 -21.15 9.68
C GLU A 38 5.94 -20.06 9.90
N VAL A 39 5.86 -18.98 9.13
CA VAL A 39 6.85 -17.91 9.19
C VAL A 39 6.17 -16.58 9.46
N ASN A 40 6.59 -15.93 10.55
CA ASN A 40 6.11 -14.63 10.97
C ASN A 40 7.01 -13.53 10.41
N LEU A 41 6.48 -12.72 9.48
CA LEU A 41 7.21 -11.60 8.91
C LEU A 41 7.44 -10.44 9.90
N ALA A 42 6.57 -10.28 10.90
CA ALA A 42 6.66 -9.19 11.85
C ALA A 42 7.79 -9.37 12.88
N THR A 43 8.02 -10.62 13.29
CA THR A 43 9.10 -10.97 14.22
C THR A 43 10.33 -11.53 13.51
N GLU A 44 10.26 -11.74 12.19
CA GLU A 44 11.28 -12.46 11.42
C GLU A 44 11.58 -13.88 11.95
N VAL A 45 10.60 -14.55 12.58
CA VAL A 45 10.76 -15.90 13.15
C VAL A 45 10.00 -16.96 12.33
N ALA A 46 10.62 -18.12 12.10
CA ALA A 46 9.97 -19.32 11.59
C ALA A 46 9.73 -20.35 12.70
N THR A 47 8.50 -20.82 12.86
CA THR A 47 8.14 -21.94 13.74
C THR A 47 7.97 -23.21 12.90
N VAL A 48 8.71 -24.26 13.23
CA VAL A 48 8.77 -25.50 12.44
C VAL A 48 8.47 -26.69 13.35
N THR A 49 7.50 -27.52 12.93
CA THR A 49 7.17 -28.80 13.55
C THR A 49 7.73 -29.91 12.68
N TYR A 50 8.60 -30.76 13.24
CA TYR A 50 9.30 -31.78 12.47
C TYR A 50 9.62 -33.03 13.30
N ASP A 51 9.88 -34.14 12.61
CA ASP A 51 10.35 -35.39 13.20
C ASP A 51 11.87 -35.29 13.49
N PRO A 52 12.28 -35.23 14.78
CA PRO A 52 13.68 -35.09 15.15
C PRO A 52 14.53 -36.32 14.79
N ALA A 53 13.91 -37.47 14.51
CA ALA A 53 14.63 -38.66 14.04
C ALA A 53 15.02 -38.56 12.55
N ARG A 54 14.39 -37.66 11.78
CA ARG A 54 14.59 -37.54 10.32
C ARG A 54 15.19 -36.21 9.88
N VAL A 55 14.97 -35.14 10.65
CA VAL A 55 15.39 -33.79 10.27
C VAL A 55 16.32 -33.20 11.33
N THR A 56 17.50 -32.75 10.89
CA THR A 56 18.44 -32.00 11.74
C THR A 56 18.25 -30.50 11.57
N ILE A 57 18.66 -29.72 12.57
CA ILE A 57 18.54 -28.26 12.50
C ILE A 57 19.35 -27.67 11.33
N GLY A 58 20.52 -28.24 11.02
CA GLY A 58 21.33 -27.85 9.86
C GLY A 58 20.61 -28.06 8.51
N LEU A 59 19.74 -29.07 8.42
CA LEU A 59 18.88 -29.30 7.25
C LEU A 59 17.81 -28.21 7.11
N LEU A 60 17.23 -27.78 8.23
CA LEU A 60 16.25 -26.68 8.28
C LEU A 60 16.90 -25.34 7.90
N THR A 61 17.97 -24.93 8.60
CA THR A 61 18.67 -23.67 8.30
C THR A 61 19.26 -23.68 6.89
N GLY A 62 19.84 -24.80 6.44
CA GLY A 62 20.34 -24.97 5.09
C GLY A 62 19.23 -24.90 4.01
N SER A 63 18.00 -25.30 4.31
CA SER A 63 16.86 -25.11 3.39
C SER A 63 16.50 -23.63 3.21
N VAL A 64 16.54 -22.86 4.30
CA VAL A 64 16.27 -21.42 4.31
C VAL A 64 17.38 -20.63 3.61
N VAL A 65 18.65 -21.01 3.83
CA VAL A 65 19.80 -20.43 3.13
C VAL A 65 19.72 -20.67 1.63
N ARG A 66 19.36 -21.89 1.20
CA ARG A 66 19.11 -22.19 -0.22
C ARG A 66 17.94 -21.41 -0.82
N ALA A 67 16.98 -21.02 0.00
CA ALA A 67 15.87 -20.16 -0.39
C ALA A 67 16.25 -18.66 -0.49
N GLY A 68 17.45 -18.28 -0.04
CA GLY A 68 18.02 -16.94 -0.16
C GLY A 68 17.92 -16.06 1.08
N TYR A 69 17.75 -16.66 2.26
CA TYR A 69 17.61 -15.94 3.55
C TYR A 69 18.64 -16.44 4.57
N THR A 70 18.89 -15.70 5.65
CA THR A 70 19.67 -16.22 6.78
C THR A 70 18.75 -16.96 7.75
N ALA A 71 19.28 -17.94 8.48
CA ALA A 71 18.52 -18.70 9.47
C ALA A 71 19.41 -19.09 10.65
N GLU A 72 19.06 -18.66 11.84
CA GLU A 72 19.72 -18.99 13.10
C GLU A 72 18.72 -19.63 14.07
N ILE A 73 19.22 -20.34 15.08
CA ILE A 73 18.36 -20.95 16.10
C ILE A 73 18.05 -19.88 17.13
N SER A 74 16.76 -19.57 17.35
CA SER A 74 16.39 -18.70 18.46
C SER A 74 16.74 -19.41 19.77
N ALA A 75 17.61 -18.83 20.58
CA ALA A 75 17.96 -19.41 21.87
C ALA A 75 16.73 -19.40 22.81
N PRO A 76 16.48 -20.46 23.60
CA PRO A 76 15.57 -20.35 24.73
C PRO A 76 16.19 -19.35 25.74
N GLU A 77 15.41 -18.38 26.21
CA GLU A 77 15.79 -17.35 27.20
C GLU A 77 16.05 -17.94 28.62
N THR A 78 16.82 -19.03 28.71
CA THR A 78 17.15 -19.70 29.98
C THR A 78 18.60 -20.19 29.94
N ALA A 79 19.55 -19.27 30.14
CA ALA A 79 20.81 -19.52 30.83
C ALA A 79 21.55 -18.19 31.10
N PRO A 80 22.17 -18.02 32.28
CA PRO A 80 22.76 -16.76 32.71
C PRO A 80 24.08 -16.51 31.99
N GLU A 81 24.18 -15.39 31.27
CA GLU A 81 25.50 -14.84 30.92
C GLU A 81 26.11 -14.20 32.18
N THR A 82 27.18 -14.82 32.66
CA THR A 82 28.14 -14.21 33.58
C THR A 82 28.53 -12.82 33.08
N ALA A 83 28.33 -11.82 33.93
CA ALA A 83 28.65 -10.42 33.68
C ALA A 83 30.07 -10.24 33.09
N PRO A 84 30.23 -9.55 31.95
CA PRO A 84 31.54 -9.06 31.53
C PRO A 84 31.95 -7.88 32.41
N GLU A 85 33.21 -7.86 32.84
CA GLU A 85 33.86 -6.74 33.52
C GLU A 85 33.63 -5.40 32.78
N PRO A 86 33.58 -4.26 33.51
CA PRO A 86 33.29 -2.96 32.94
C PRO A 86 34.43 -2.52 32.02
N ARG A 87 34.20 -2.53 30.71
CA ARG A 87 35.06 -1.84 29.73
C ARG A 87 34.73 -0.34 29.70
N PRO A 88 35.74 0.53 29.55
CA PRO A 88 35.55 1.97 29.68
C PRO A 88 34.67 2.54 28.56
N GLU A 89 33.75 3.41 28.97
CA GLU A 89 32.79 4.18 28.17
C GLU A 89 33.46 4.90 26.98
N THR A 90 33.41 4.33 25.78
CA THR A 90 33.54 5.08 24.52
C THR A 90 32.87 4.36 23.36
N ALA A 91 31.55 4.15 23.45
CA ALA A 91 30.64 4.08 22.30
C ALA A 91 29.19 4.00 22.82
N PRO A 92 28.22 4.72 22.21
CA PRO A 92 26.81 4.49 22.54
C PRO A 92 26.43 3.08 22.09
N GLU A 93 25.98 2.24 23.02
CA GLU A 93 25.43 0.93 22.70
C GLU A 93 24.28 1.06 21.68
N PRO A 94 24.16 0.14 20.71
CA PRO A 94 23.07 0.15 19.76
C PRO A 94 21.79 -0.34 20.44
N GLY A 95 20.83 0.58 20.67
CA GLY A 95 19.45 0.21 20.98
C GLY A 95 18.82 -0.68 19.90
N PRO A 96 17.65 -1.29 20.18
CA PRO A 96 17.12 -2.43 19.42
C PRO A 96 16.97 -2.11 17.91
N GLU A 97 17.38 -3.07 17.06
CA GLU A 97 17.50 -2.95 15.60
C GLU A 97 16.30 -2.35 14.81
N PRO A 98 15.02 -2.46 15.22
CA PRO A 98 13.87 -1.94 14.46
C PRO A 98 13.89 -0.42 14.21
N ASP A 99 14.54 0.37 15.08
CA ASP A 99 14.54 1.82 14.95
C ASP A 99 15.44 2.33 13.82
N ARG A 100 16.48 1.57 13.48
CA ARG A 100 17.41 1.91 12.39
C ARG A 100 16.75 1.73 11.03
N GLU A 101 15.89 0.73 10.85
CA GLU A 101 15.22 0.49 9.57
C GLU A 101 14.21 1.59 9.23
N VAL A 102 13.34 1.96 10.16
CA VAL A 102 12.34 3.04 9.93
C VAL A 102 13.04 4.36 9.60
N VAL A 103 14.12 4.70 10.32
CA VAL A 103 14.90 5.92 10.06
C VAL A 103 15.62 5.83 8.71
N ARG A 104 16.21 4.68 8.37
CA ARG A 104 16.86 4.46 7.09
C ARG A 104 15.88 4.58 5.93
N LEU A 105 14.73 3.92 6.00
CA LEU A 105 13.67 4.03 4.99
C LEU A 105 13.17 5.48 4.86
N LYS A 106 12.99 6.18 6.00
CA LYS A 106 12.61 7.60 6.03
C LYS A 106 13.59 8.46 5.24
N ARG A 107 14.89 8.35 5.56
CA ARG A 107 15.94 9.12 4.88
C ARG A 107 16.02 8.74 3.41
N ALA A 108 15.98 7.45 3.09
CA ALA A 108 16.07 6.97 1.72
C ALA A 108 14.94 7.50 0.84
N TRP A 109 13.67 7.41 1.26
CA TRP A 109 12.57 7.93 0.45
C TRP A 109 12.58 9.46 0.36
N GLN A 110 12.94 10.18 1.43
CA GLN A 110 12.97 11.65 1.42
C GLN A 110 14.06 12.18 0.48
N VAL A 111 15.27 11.64 0.57
CA VAL A 111 16.39 12.03 -0.30
C VAL A 111 16.08 11.69 -1.75
N THR A 112 15.56 10.49 -2.01
CA THR A 112 15.23 10.04 -3.37
C THR A 112 14.07 10.85 -3.95
N LEU A 113 13.04 11.16 -3.15
CA LEU A 113 11.92 11.99 -3.59
C LEU A 113 12.36 13.43 -3.85
N ALA A 114 13.17 14.01 -2.97
CA ALA A 114 13.72 15.34 -3.17
C ALA A 114 14.55 15.39 -4.46
N ALA A 115 15.44 14.42 -4.68
CA ALA A 115 16.21 14.31 -5.91
C ALA A 115 15.30 14.20 -7.14
N GLY A 116 14.32 13.28 -7.13
CA GLY A 116 13.40 13.10 -8.26
C GLY A 116 12.53 14.34 -8.54
N LEU A 117 12.02 15.00 -7.51
CA LEU A 117 11.25 16.25 -7.67
C LEU A 117 12.13 17.41 -8.14
N SER A 118 13.36 17.52 -7.65
CA SER A 118 14.33 18.51 -8.12
C SER A 118 14.65 18.30 -9.60
N MET A 119 14.89 17.05 -10.02
CA MET A 119 15.08 16.71 -11.43
C MET A 119 13.85 17.09 -12.26
N MET A 120 12.65 16.77 -11.78
CA MET A 120 11.41 17.13 -12.45
C MET A 120 11.28 18.66 -12.60
N VAL A 121 11.46 19.44 -11.53
CA VAL A 121 11.42 20.91 -11.59
C VAL A 121 12.44 21.46 -12.57
N LEU A 122 13.66 20.91 -12.57
CA LEU A 122 14.75 21.34 -13.44
C LEU A 122 14.47 21.07 -14.93
N MET A 123 13.74 19.99 -15.24
CA MET A 123 13.26 19.68 -16.60
C MET A 123 12.11 20.58 -17.08
N TYR A 124 11.35 21.17 -16.16
CA TYR A 124 10.27 22.11 -16.48
C TYR A 124 10.72 23.58 -16.49
N LEU A 125 11.94 23.88 -16.04
CA LEU A 125 12.48 25.24 -16.06
C LEU A 125 12.97 25.60 -17.49
N PRO A 126 12.70 26.83 -17.97
CA PRO A 126 13.25 27.31 -19.23
C PRO A 126 14.74 27.66 -19.06
N LEU A 127 15.59 26.63 -19.11
CA LEU A 127 17.04 26.77 -19.09
C LEU A 127 17.58 26.96 -20.51
N PRO A 128 18.70 27.69 -20.68
CA PRO A 128 19.38 27.78 -21.97
C PRO A 128 19.83 26.39 -22.43
N ILE A 129 19.84 26.16 -23.75
CA ILE A 129 20.13 24.84 -24.35
C ILE A 129 21.55 24.38 -23.99
N ASP A 130 22.50 25.30 -23.87
CA ASP A 130 23.89 25.04 -23.44
C ASP A 130 23.97 24.42 -22.04
N ALA A 131 22.93 24.62 -21.21
CA ALA A 131 22.88 23.98 -19.91
C ALA A 131 22.74 22.45 -20.03
N MET A 132 22.23 21.93 -21.14
CA MET A 132 22.03 20.49 -21.35
C MET A 132 23.35 19.70 -21.32
N ASP A 133 24.48 20.32 -21.69
CA ASP A 133 25.80 19.68 -21.79
C ASP A 133 26.32 19.18 -20.45
N TRP A 134 26.21 20.01 -19.43
CA TRP A 134 26.61 19.64 -18.08
C TRP A 134 25.46 19.04 -17.28
N LEU A 135 24.22 19.39 -17.62
CA LEU A 135 23.06 18.97 -16.87
C LEU A 135 22.69 17.50 -17.13
N MET A 136 22.68 17.04 -18.38
CA MET A 136 22.31 15.65 -18.69
C MET A 136 23.23 14.61 -18.01
N PRO A 137 24.58 14.79 -18.01
CA PRO A 137 25.47 13.94 -17.22
C PRO A 137 25.22 14.03 -15.71
N LEU A 138 24.92 15.22 -15.18
CA LEU A 138 24.59 15.40 -13.77
C LEU A 138 23.32 14.62 -13.40
N LEU A 139 22.26 14.72 -14.20
CA LEU A 139 21.01 13.97 -14.02
C LEU A 139 21.26 12.46 -14.06
N LEU A 140 22.11 11.98 -14.97
CA LEU A 140 22.52 10.58 -15.03
C LEU A 140 23.22 10.15 -13.73
N ILE A 141 24.16 10.94 -13.20
CA ILE A 141 24.87 10.61 -11.95
C ILE A 141 23.88 10.54 -10.77
N VAL A 142 23.05 11.57 -10.60
CA VAL A 142 22.05 11.62 -9.52
C VAL A 142 21.07 10.45 -9.63
N ALA A 143 20.57 10.18 -10.83
CA ALA A 143 19.68 9.05 -11.08
C ALA A 143 20.35 7.71 -10.80
N THR A 144 21.60 7.52 -11.20
CA THR A 144 22.36 6.29 -10.97
C THR A 144 22.52 6.02 -9.47
N VAL A 145 22.89 7.05 -8.70
CA VAL A 145 22.99 6.94 -7.24
C VAL A 145 21.63 6.56 -6.65
N ALA A 146 20.58 7.30 -6.97
CA ALA A 146 19.22 7.00 -6.49
C ALA A 146 18.76 5.58 -6.86
N GLN A 147 18.95 5.18 -8.11
CA GLN A 147 18.55 3.90 -8.68
C GLN A 147 19.16 2.72 -7.91
N PHE A 148 20.48 2.73 -7.74
CA PHE A 148 21.21 1.59 -7.21
C PHE A 148 21.42 1.65 -5.69
N TRP A 149 21.41 2.83 -5.06
CA TRP A 149 21.47 2.95 -3.60
C TRP A 149 20.10 2.74 -2.97
N ALA A 150 19.10 3.54 -3.37
CA ALA A 150 17.76 3.47 -2.79
C ALA A 150 16.98 2.26 -3.32
N GLY A 151 17.17 1.92 -4.61
CA GLY A 151 16.52 0.76 -5.23
C GLY A 151 17.16 -0.60 -4.94
N ARG A 152 18.34 -0.65 -4.29
CA ARG A 152 19.07 -1.90 -3.97
C ARG A 152 18.20 -3.04 -3.41
N PRO A 153 17.26 -2.79 -2.47
CA PRO A 153 16.42 -3.85 -1.91
C PRO A 153 15.52 -4.50 -2.98
N PHE A 154 15.01 -3.70 -3.93
CA PHE A 154 14.12 -4.17 -4.99
C PHE A 154 14.85 -5.05 -5.99
N TYR A 155 16.05 -4.64 -6.42
CA TYR A 155 16.90 -5.43 -7.32
C TYR A 155 17.30 -6.76 -6.71
N ARG A 156 17.73 -6.77 -5.43
CA ARG A 156 18.06 -8.01 -4.73
C ARG A 156 16.88 -8.96 -4.64
N ALA A 157 15.71 -8.43 -4.27
CA ALA A 157 14.49 -9.23 -4.15
C ALA A 157 13.98 -9.74 -5.51
N ALA A 158 14.06 -8.92 -6.58
CA ALA A 158 13.69 -9.32 -7.94
C ALA A 158 14.65 -10.39 -8.48
N TRP A 159 15.96 -10.23 -8.29
CA TRP A 159 16.96 -11.23 -8.69
C TRP A 159 16.79 -12.55 -7.94
N ALA A 160 16.58 -12.48 -6.63
CA ALA A 160 16.24 -13.66 -5.85
C ALA A 160 14.92 -14.28 -6.33
N ALA A 161 13.90 -13.49 -6.71
CA ALA A 161 12.65 -14.01 -7.25
C ALA A 161 12.89 -14.83 -8.53
N ALA A 162 13.59 -14.21 -9.49
CA ALA A 162 13.88 -14.74 -10.82
C ALA A 162 14.73 -16.02 -10.78
N ARG A 163 15.78 -16.08 -9.94
CA ARG A 163 16.62 -17.28 -9.78
C ARG A 163 15.84 -18.55 -9.39
N HIS A 164 14.65 -18.38 -8.83
CA HIS A 164 13.79 -19.47 -8.40
C HIS A 164 12.49 -19.57 -9.23
N GLY A 165 12.46 -18.99 -10.44
CA GLY A 165 11.33 -19.10 -11.37
C GLY A 165 10.05 -18.40 -10.93
N ALA A 166 10.14 -17.42 -10.02
CA ALA A 166 9.00 -16.67 -9.52
C ALA A 166 9.11 -15.19 -9.88
N VAL A 167 7.97 -14.53 -10.01
CA VAL A 167 7.87 -13.06 -10.15
C VAL A 167 7.05 -12.49 -9.01
N ASN A 168 7.40 -11.28 -8.58
CA ASN A 168 6.73 -10.58 -7.48
C ASN A 168 6.66 -9.07 -7.74
N MET A 169 6.08 -8.33 -6.80
CA MET A 169 5.99 -6.86 -6.88
C MET A 169 7.34 -6.18 -7.12
N HIS A 170 8.42 -6.66 -6.49
CA HIS A 170 9.76 -6.11 -6.70
C HIS A 170 10.26 -6.30 -8.13
N THR A 171 9.78 -7.33 -8.82
CA THR A 171 10.11 -7.58 -10.24
C THR A 171 9.53 -6.48 -11.12
N LEU A 172 8.28 -6.05 -10.89
CA LEU A 172 7.66 -4.95 -11.63
C LEU A 172 8.41 -3.63 -11.42
N VAL A 173 8.72 -3.30 -10.15
CA VAL A 173 9.45 -2.06 -9.81
C VAL A 173 10.84 -2.08 -10.43
N ALA A 174 11.59 -3.17 -10.25
CA ALA A 174 12.93 -3.30 -10.81
C ALA A 174 12.90 -3.23 -12.35
N LEU A 175 11.97 -3.91 -13.01
CA LEU A 175 11.85 -3.89 -14.47
C LEU A 175 11.47 -2.50 -14.98
N GLY A 176 10.40 -1.90 -14.47
CA GLY A 176 9.91 -0.60 -14.95
C GLY A 176 10.92 0.52 -14.76
N THR A 177 11.55 0.59 -13.57
CA THR A 177 12.58 1.60 -13.27
C THR A 177 13.86 1.36 -14.09
N THR A 178 14.26 0.10 -14.31
CA THR A 178 15.43 -0.21 -15.16
C THR A 178 15.19 0.14 -16.62
N VAL A 179 13.99 -0.10 -17.17
CA VAL A 179 13.67 0.26 -18.56
C VAL A 179 13.71 1.79 -18.72
N ALA A 180 13.10 2.54 -17.80
CA ALA A 180 13.14 4.00 -17.82
C ALA A 180 14.56 4.56 -17.69
N TYR A 181 15.32 4.07 -16.70
CA TYR A 181 16.72 4.46 -16.48
C TYR A 181 17.61 4.06 -17.67
N GLY A 182 17.48 2.85 -18.18
CA GLY A 182 18.30 2.31 -19.26
C GLY A 182 18.10 3.04 -20.59
N TYR A 183 16.85 3.36 -20.94
CA TYR A 183 16.54 4.23 -22.08
C TYR A 183 17.21 5.59 -21.92
N SER A 184 17.03 6.23 -20.76
CA SER A 184 17.57 7.56 -20.47
C SER A 184 19.10 7.56 -20.52
N ALA A 185 19.75 6.56 -19.92
CA ALA A 185 21.20 6.40 -19.93
C ALA A 185 21.73 6.17 -21.35
N PHE A 186 21.02 5.40 -22.19
CA PHE A 186 21.42 5.18 -23.57
C PHE A 186 21.38 6.47 -24.39
N VAL A 187 20.29 7.23 -24.27
CA VAL A 187 20.13 8.53 -24.94
C VAL A 187 21.19 9.55 -24.47
N THR A 188 21.52 9.57 -23.18
CA THR A 188 22.53 10.49 -22.62
C THR A 188 23.97 10.11 -23.00
N LEU A 189 24.33 8.82 -22.99
CA LEU A 189 25.71 8.37 -23.23
C LEU A 189 26.06 8.21 -24.71
N TRP A 190 25.07 7.88 -25.56
CA TRP A 190 25.25 7.67 -26.99
C TRP A 190 24.21 8.40 -27.85
N PRO A 191 24.14 9.75 -27.76
CA PRO A 191 23.11 10.54 -28.47
C PRO A 191 23.13 10.30 -29.98
N ALA A 192 24.31 10.24 -30.61
CA ALA A 192 24.44 9.96 -32.05
C ALA A 192 23.96 8.55 -32.46
N ALA A 193 24.05 7.55 -31.57
CA ALA A 193 23.51 6.22 -31.84
C ALA A 193 21.99 6.19 -31.66
N ALA A 194 21.49 6.87 -30.62
CA ALA A 194 20.06 7.02 -30.38
C ALA A 194 19.35 7.72 -31.56
N GLU A 195 19.95 8.78 -32.08
CA GLU A 195 19.45 9.53 -33.23
C GLU A 195 19.38 8.68 -34.51
N ARG A 196 20.42 7.90 -34.81
CA ARG A 196 20.40 6.93 -35.93
C ARG A 196 19.31 5.87 -35.81
N LEU A 197 18.92 5.53 -34.58
CA LEU A 197 17.82 4.60 -34.30
C LEU A 197 16.44 5.29 -34.27
N GLY A 198 16.38 6.60 -34.51
CA GLY A 198 15.15 7.39 -34.44
C GLY A 198 14.60 7.55 -33.01
N LEU A 199 15.46 7.41 -31.99
CA LEU A 199 15.09 7.61 -30.61
C LEU A 199 15.18 9.09 -30.24
N PRO A 200 14.11 9.70 -29.70
CA PRO A 200 14.10 11.09 -29.30
C PRO A 200 15.01 11.33 -28.08
N PRO A 201 15.63 12.51 -28.00
CA PRO A 201 16.54 12.89 -26.91
C PRO A 201 15.85 13.14 -25.55
N HIS A 202 14.61 12.69 -25.37
CA HIS A 202 13.88 12.79 -24.11
C HIS A 202 14.47 11.82 -23.08
N VAL A 203 14.58 12.23 -21.81
CA VAL A 203 15.02 11.38 -20.71
C VAL A 203 13.90 11.17 -19.71
N TYR A 204 13.96 10.07 -18.95
CA TYR A 204 12.95 9.63 -17.98
C TYR A 204 13.59 9.25 -16.64
N PHE A 205 14.72 9.89 -16.31
CA PHE A 205 15.44 9.61 -15.06
C PHE A 205 14.58 9.95 -13.84
N GLU A 206 13.87 11.06 -13.88
CA GLU A 206 12.97 11.53 -12.83
C GLU A 206 11.84 10.52 -12.55
N ILE A 207 11.28 9.89 -13.58
CA ILE A 207 10.25 8.85 -13.41
C ILE A 207 10.83 7.67 -12.61
N SER A 208 12.02 7.20 -12.98
CA SER A 208 12.66 6.07 -12.29
C SER A 208 12.91 6.38 -10.82
N VAL A 209 13.47 7.56 -10.53
CA VAL A 209 13.82 8.01 -9.19
C VAL A 209 12.57 8.23 -8.33
N VAL A 210 11.56 8.92 -8.87
CA VAL A 210 10.29 9.18 -8.14
C VAL A 210 9.57 7.88 -7.82
N VAL A 211 9.50 6.92 -8.75
CA VAL A 211 8.88 5.61 -8.49
C VAL A 211 9.57 4.89 -7.33
N ILE A 212 10.91 4.82 -7.33
CA ILE A 212 11.67 4.23 -6.22
C ILE A 212 11.35 4.94 -4.90
N ALA A 213 11.32 6.27 -4.90
CA ALA A 213 11.01 7.06 -3.72
C ALA A 213 9.61 6.79 -3.16
N LEU A 214 8.58 6.73 -4.01
CA LEU A 214 7.21 6.48 -3.60
C LEU A 214 7.01 5.05 -3.07
N VAL A 215 7.64 4.06 -3.68
CA VAL A 215 7.63 2.67 -3.18
C VAL A 215 8.32 2.60 -1.81
N LEU A 216 9.45 3.27 -1.63
CA LEU A 216 10.14 3.36 -0.34
C LEU A 216 9.31 4.10 0.71
N MET A 217 8.57 5.16 0.32
CA MET A 217 7.64 5.84 1.22
C MET A 217 6.51 4.90 1.66
N GLY A 218 5.96 4.09 0.75
CA GLY A 218 4.99 3.05 1.08
C GLY A 218 5.53 2.06 2.13
N ARG A 219 6.76 1.55 1.92
CA ARG A 219 7.44 0.68 2.90
C ARG A 219 7.75 1.38 4.22
N TRP A 220 8.09 2.66 4.20
CA TRP A 220 8.28 3.43 5.42
C TRP A 220 6.97 3.61 6.18
N MET A 221 5.87 3.90 5.49
CA MET A 221 4.54 3.97 6.09
C MET A 221 4.15 2.62 6.70
N GLU A 222 4.46 1.51 6.01
CA GLU A 222 4.29 0.15 6.55
C GLU A 222 5.06 -0.03 7.85
N ALA A 223 6.39 0.16 7.81
CA ALA A 223 7.25 -0.04 8.97
C ALA A 223 6.85 0.87 10.14
N ARG A 224 6.43 2.11 9.84
CA ARG A 224 5.93 3.06 10.84
C ARG A 224 4.57 2.64 11.42
N ALA A 225 3.66 2.13 10.59
CA ALA A 225 2.38 1.61 11.05
C ALA A 225 2.58 0.36 11.92
N ARG A 226 3.49 -0.53 11.52
CA ARG A 226 3.93 -1.67 12.33
C ARG A 226 4.44 -1.22 13.70
N LYS A 227 5.45 -0.35 13.72
CA LYS A 227 6.05 0.19 14.96
C LYS A 227 5.02 0.79 15.92
N ARG A 228 4.12 1.66 15.42
CA ARG A 228 3.12 2.31 16.28
C ARG A 228 2.10 1.34 16.87
N THR A 229 1.95 0.16 16.30
CA THR A 229 0.99 -0.83 16.79
C THR A 229 1.67 -1.88 17.68
N THR A 230 2.96 -2.17 17.45
CA THR A 230 3.80 -2.91 18.41
C THR A 230 3.99 -2.15 19.73
N SER A 231 3.82 -0.82 19.76
CA SER A 231 3.93 -0.06 21.01
C SER A 231 2.84 -0.37 22.02
N ALA A 232 1.66 -0.86 21.61
CA ALA A 232 0.62 -1.28 22.57
C ALA A 232 1.07 -2.51 23.38
N ILE A 233 1.79 -3.44 22.74
CA ILE A 233 2.45 -4.57 23.43
C ILE A 233 3.62 -4.07 24.27
N GLY A 234 4.41 -3.13 23.74
CA GLY A 234 5.51 -2.50 24.49
C GLY A 234 5.04 -1.75 25.74
N GLU A 235 3.87 -1.12 25.70
CA GLU A 235 3.22 -0.50 26.86
C GLU A 235 2.79 -1.57 27.87
N LEU A 236 2.21 -2.69 27.42
CA LEU A 236 1.89 -3.84 28.27
C LEU A 236 3.15 -4.46 28.92
N LEU A 237 4.24 -4.63 28.16
CA LEU A 237 5.53 -5.09 28.69
C LEU A 237 6.15 -4.11 29.68
N GLY A 238 5.99 -2.80 29.44
CA GLY A 238 6.36 -1.75 30.36
C GLY A 238 5.54 -1.74 31.66
N LEU A 239 4.44 -2.50 31.73
CA LEU A 239 3.70 -2.67 32.98
C LEU A 239 4.41 -3.62 33.94
N ARG A 240 5.26 -4.54 33.45
CA ARG A 240 5.93 -5.53 34.29
C ARG A 240 6.81 -4.84 35.34
N PRO A 241 6.55 -5.05 36.64
CA PRO A 241 7.42 -4.52 37.69
C PRO A 241 8.78 -5.23 37.67
N LYS A 242 9.83 -4.50 38.04
CA LYS A 242 11.22 -5.01 38.01
C LYS A 242 11.62 -5.74 39.29
N THR A 243 10.96 -5.43 40.40
CA THR A 243 11.27 -5.98 41.73
C THR A 243 10.00 -6.46 42.41
N ALA A 244 10.17 -7.38 43.36
CA ALA A 244 9.13 -7.92 44.22
C ALA A 244 9.63 -8.00 45.68
N ARG A 245 8.74 -7.82 46.66
CA ARG A 245 9.08 -7.99 48.08
C ARG A 245 8.65 -9.36 48.58
N VAL A 246 9.59 -10.30 48.65
CA VAL A 246 9.34 -11.65 49.13
C VAL A 246 9.56 -11.71 50.64
N LEU A 247 8.63 -12.34 51.35
CA LEU A 247 8.74 -12.69 52.76
C LEU A 247 9.49 -14.02 52.85
N ARG A 248 10.73 -13.97 53.33
CA ARG A 248 11.52 -15.18 53.62
C ARG A 248 11.55 -15.39 55.12
N GLY A 249 11.21 -16.60 55.56
CA GLY A 249 11.34 -17.00 56.95
C GLY A 249 12.77 -17.47 57.23
N ASP A 250 13.36 -16.96 58.30
CA ASP A 250 14.41 -17.67 59.04
C ASP A 250 13.88 -18.08 60.42
N SER A 251 14.70 -18.79 61.19
CA SER A 251 14.36 -19.29 62.53
C SER A 251 14.04 -18.21 63.57
N GLU A 252 14.17 -16.91 63.26
CA GLU A 252 13.91 -15.78 64.17
C GLU A 252 12.78 -14.82 63.70
N GLY A 253 12.22 -15.00 62.50
CA GLY A 253 11.02 -14.26 62.05
C GLY A 253 10.84 -14.19 60.53
N GLU A 254 9.77 -13.53 60.08
CA GLU A 254 9.54 -13.22 58.65
C GLU A 254 10.22 -11.89 58.30
N VAL A 255 11.19 -11.91 57.37
CA VAL A 255 11.88 -10.72 56.88
C VAL A 255 11.45 -10.39 55.45
N GLU A 256 11.13 -9.12 55.18
CA GLU A 256 10.86 -8.62 53.83
C GLU A 256 12.19 -8.42 53.07
N VAL A 257 12.37 -9.15 51.97
CA VAL A 257 13.54 -9.02 51.07
C VAL A 257 13.06 -8.56 49.70
N GLU A 258 13.61 -7.45 49.20
CA GLU A 258 13.36 -7.00 47.83
C GLU A 258 14.28 -7.75 46.86
N VAL A 259 13.69 -8.46 45.91
CA VAL A 259 14.38 -9.27 44.90
C VAL A 259 13.97 -8.83 43.49
N PRO A 260 14.81 -9.04 42.47
CA PRO A 260 14.39 -8.97 41.07
C PRO A 260 13.16 -9.85 40.83
N VAL A 261 12.23 -9.42 39.97
CA VAL A 261 10.99 -10.19 39.71
C VAL A 261 11.28 -11.56 39.08
N GLU A 262 12.43 -11.71 38.45
CA GLU A 262 12.94 -12.95 37.85
C GLU A 262 13.34 -13.99 38.90
N ASP A 263 13.68 -13.55 40.11
CA ASP A 263 14.11 -14.40 41.22
C ASP A 263 12.94 -14.87 42.11
N VAL A 264 11.71 -14.47 41.78
CA VAL A 264 10.49 -14.91 42.49
C VAL A 264 10.14 -16.32 42.05
N ALA A 265 9.99 -17.24 43.00
CA ALA A 265 9.62 -18.62 42.75
C ALA A 265 8.13 -18.87 43.02
N VAL A 266 7.56 -19.89 42.37
CA VAL A 266 6.22 -20.38 42.72
C VAL A 266 6.22 -20.84 44.18
N GLY A 267 5.22 -20.39 44.93
CA GLY A 267 5.08 -20.66 46.36
C GLY A 267 5.63 -19.57 47.29
N ASP A 268 6.41 -18.62 46.78
CA ASP A 268 6.91 -17.49 47.56
C ASP A 268 5.76 -16.63 48.11
N LEU A 269 5.91 -16.16 49.35
CA LEU A 269 4.99 -15.19 49.94
C LEU A 269 5.46 -13.78 49.59
N VAL A 270 4.62 -12.99 48.95
CA VAL A 270 4.95 -11.66 48.43
C VAL A 270 4.06 -10.62 49.09
N ARG A 271 4.66 -9.57 49.66
CA ARG A 271 3.95 -8.42 50.24
C ARG A 271 3.71 -7.38 49.14
N VAL A 272 2.45 -7.00 48.92
CA VAL A 272 2.07 -5.92 48.00
C VAL A 272 1.38 -4.80 48.79
N ARG A 273 1.96 -3.60 48.77
CA ARG A 273 1.47 -2.42 49.49
C ARG A 273 0.48 -1.61 48.65
N PRO A 274 -0.33 -0.72 49.26
CA PRO A 274 -1.18 0.21 48.53
C PRO A 274 -0.37 1.04 47.52
N GLY A 275 -0.86 1.13 46.28
CA GLY A 275 -0.22 1.83 45.16
C GLY A 275 0.82 1.01 44.40
N GLU A 276 1.26 -0.14 44.92
CA GLU A 276 2.22 -1.00 44.23
C GLU A 276 1.55 -1.86 43.15
N LYS A 277 2.34 -2.22 42.14
CA LYS A 277 1.95 -3.24 41.16
C LYS A 277 2.14 -4.61 41.76
N ILE A 278 1.20 -5.50 41.46
CA ILE A 278 1.32 -6.92 41.81
C ILE A 278 2.44 -7.53 40.94
N PRO A 279 3.48 -8.16 41.51
CA PRO A 279 4.66 -8.53 40.73
C PRO A 279 4.51 -9.75 39.83
N VAL A 280 3.78 -10.75 40.30
CA VAL A 280 3.53 -12.02 39.62
C VAL A 280 2.08 -12.44 39.86
N ASP A 281 1.62 -13.53 39.26
CA ASP A 281 0.28 -14.06 39.54
C ASP A 281 0.31 -14.84 40.86
N GLY A 282 -0.79 -14.79 41.62
CA GLY A 282 -0.87 -15.49 42.90
C GLY A 282 -2.23 -15.45 43.57
N VAL A 283 -2.28 -15.92 44.81
CA VAL A 283 -3.51 -15.95 45.63
C VAL A 283 -3.26 -15.22 46.94
N VAL A 284 -4.20 -14.40 47.39
CA VAL A 284 -4.10 -13.69 48.67
C VAL A 284 -4.09 -14.70 49.82
N THR A 285 -3.06 -14.66 50.65
CA THR A 285 -2.96 -15.47 51.88
C THR A 285 -3.29 -14.67 53.13
N ALA A 286 -3.12 -13.34 53.11
CA ALA A 286 -3.50 -12.46 54.21
C ALA A 286 -3.84 -11.05 53.71
N GLY A 287 -4.85 -10.42 54.35
CA GLY A 287 -5.23 -9.02 54.07
C GLY A 287 -6.37 -8.87 53.06
N VAL A 288 -6.85 -7.63 52.90
CA VAL A 288 -7.94 -7.26 51.98
C VAL A 288 -7.59 -5.95 51.30
N SER A 289 -7.81 -5.87 49.99
CA SER A 289 -7.61 -4.62 49.24
C SER A 289 -8.59 -4.50 48.06
N THR A 290 -8.58 -3.35 47.40
CA THR A 290 -9.15 -3.18 46.06
C THR A 290 -8.02 -3.16 45.05
N VAL A 291 -8.21 -3.86 43.93
CA VAL A 291 -7.22 -4.02 42.87
C VAL A 291 -7.80 -3.46 41.58
N ASP A 292 -7.03 -2.61 40.92
CA ASP A 292 -7.37 -2.06 39.61
C ASP A 292 -6.80 -2.98 38.53
N GLU A 293 -7.70 -3.73 37.91
CA GLU A 293 -7.41 -4.69 36.84
C GLU A 293 -7.72 -4.11 35.45
N SER A 294 -8.05 -2.81 35.35
CA SER A 294 -8.56 -2.15 34.13
C SER A 294 -7.62 -2.26 32.94
N MET A 295 -6.31 -2.28 33.18
CA MET A 295 -5.28 -2.37 32.14
C MET A 295 -5.22 -3.73 31.44
N ILE A 296 -5.73 -4.78 32.08
CA ILE A 296 -5.68 -6.17 31.58
C ILE A 296 -7.08 -6.67 31.23
N THR A 297 -8.06 -6.41 32.08
CA THR A 297 -9.45 -6.87 31.91
C THR A 297 -10.33 -5.89 31.13
N GLY A 298 -9.93 -4.62 31.05
CA GLY A 298 -10.73 -3.54 30.47
C GLY A 298 -11.84 -3.01 31.38
N GLU A 299 -12.01 -3.56 32.59
CA GLU A 299 -13.04 -3.13 33.54
C GLU A 299 -12.57 -1.91 34.36
N SER A 300 -13.33 -0.80 34.28
CA SER A 300 -12.91 0.49 34.87
C SER A 300 -13.02 0.57 36.40
N MET A 301 -13.71 -0.38 37.04
CA MET A 301 -14.00 -0.33 38.47
C MET A 301 -13.05 -1.27 39.23
N PRO A 302 -12.35 -0.77 40.28
CA PRO A 302 -11.50 -1.63 41.11
C PRO A 302 -12.27 -2.76 41.76
N VAL A 303 -11.72 -3.96 41.71
CA VAL A 303 -12.32 -5.19 42.24
C VAL A 303 -11.80 -5.44 43.66
N ARG A 304 -12.68 -5.81 44.59
CA ARG A 304 -12.28 -6.17 45.95
C ARG A 304 -11.66 -7.58 45.97
N ARG A 305 -10.53 -7.74 46.65
CA ARG A 305 -9.79 -9.00 46.80
C ARG A 305 -9.47 -9.25 48.28
N GLY A 306 -9.80 -10.43 48.79
CA GLY A 306 -9.50 -10.89 50.14
C GLY A 306 -8.83 -12.27 50.15
N GLU A 307 -8.61 -12.84 51.33
CA GLU A 307 -7.98 -14.15 51.49
C GLU A 307 -8.64 -15.24 50.64
N GLY A 308 -7.82 -15.97 49.87
CA GLY A 308 -8.27 -16.98 48.92
C GLY A 308 -8.56 -16.46 47.50
N ASP A 309 -8.65 -15.14 47.29
CA ASP A 309 -8.90 -14.59 45.97
C ASP A 309 -7.61 -14.54 45.11
N PRO A 310 -7.71 -14.77 43.79
CA PRO A 310 -6.59 -14.65 42.88
C PRO A 310 -6.22 -13.19 42.60
N LEU A 311 -4.94 -12.96 42.34
CA LEU A 311 -4.33 -11.70 41.95
C LEU A 311 -3.56 -11.88 40.64
N ILE A 312 -3.78 -10.96 39.71
CA ILE A 312 -3.14 -10.97 38.39
C ILE A 312 -1.92 -10.04 38.43
N GLY A 313 -0.78 -10.53 37.97
CA GLY A 313 0.45 -9.76 37.86
C GLY A 313 0.29 -8.51 37.00
N SER A 314 1.04 -7.47 37.36
CA SER A 314 1.03 -6.12 36.77
C SER A 314 -0.25 -5.29 36.97
N THR A 315 -1.27 -5.81 37.66
CA THR A 315 -2.41 -5.01 38.14
C THR A 315 -2.00 -4.13 39.33
N ILE A 316 -2.81 -3.10 39.66
CA ILE A 316 -2.44 -2.10 40.65
C ILE A 316 -3.24 -2.31 41.94
N ASN A 317 -2.53 -2.55 43.04
CA ASN A 317 -3.14 -2.59 44.36
C ASN A 317 -3.49 -1.16 44.82
N ARG A 318 -4.71 -0.87 45.29
CA ARG A 318 -5.17 0.50 45.57
C ARG A 318 -5.14 0.89 47.06
N THR A 319 -5.93 0.22 47.90
CA THR A 319 -6.28 0.74 49.24
C THR A 319 -5.67 -0.02 50.43
N GLY A 320 -5.48 -1.34 50.34
CA GLY A 320 -4.99 -2.20 51.42
C GLY A 320 -3.64 -2.86 51.12
N SER A 321 -2.99 -3.42 52.13
CA SER A 321 -1.81 -4.28 51.95
C SER A 321 -2.27 -5.73 51.92
N VAL A 322 -1.74 -6.49 50.97
CA VAL A 322 -2.01 -7.93 50.84
C VAL A 322 -0.71 -8.71 50.86
N VAL A 323 -0.74 -9.88 51.48
CA VAL A 323 0.28 -10.92 51.30
C VAL A 323 -0.31 -11.95 50.35
N MET A 324 0.43 -12.28 49.31
CA MET A 324 0.02 -13.24 48.30
C MET A 324 1.03 -14.37 48.18
N ARG A 325 0.57 -15.58 47.87
CA ARG A 325 1.43 -16.69 47.46
C ARG A 325 1.54 -16.70 45.94
N ALA A 326 2.76 -16.64 45.41
CA ALA A 326 2.99 -16.73 43.97
C ALA A 326 2.51 -18.08 43.41
N THR A 327 1.71 -18.06 42.35
CA THR A 327 1.22 -19.27 41.66
C THR A 327 1.79 -19.44 40.26
N ALA A 328 2.09 -18.34 39.56
CA ALA A 328 2.77 -18.37 38.26
C ALA A 328 3.76 -17.21 38.14
N VAL A 329 4.95 -17.48 37.60
CA VAL A 329 6.09 -16.54 37.53
C VAL A 329 6.71 -16.53 36.13
N GLY A 330 7.46 -15.49 35.81
CA GLY A 330 8.15 -15.37 34.52
C GLY A 330 7.22 -15.52 33.31
N GLN A 331 7.52 -16.51 32.46
CA GLN A 331 6.77 -16.79 31.23
C GLN A 331 5.37 -17.35 31.51
N ASP A 332 5.09 -17.88 32.69
CA ASP A 332 3.79 -18.51 32.99
C ASP A 332 2.75 -17.52 33.51
N THR A 333 3.13 -16.26 33.75
CA THR A 333 2.20 -15.20 34.17
C THR A 333 1.15 -14.88 33.10
N THR A 334 -0.03 -14.44 33.52
CA THR A 334 -1.15 -14.02 32.66
C THR A 334 -0.70 -12.96 31.65
N LEU A 335 0.11 -11.97 32.07
CA LEU A 335 0.65 -10.96 31.18
C LEU A 335 1.60 -11.55 30.12
N ALA A 336 2.47 -12.48 30.50
CA ALA A 336 3.39 -13.12 29.55
C ALA A 336 2.63 -14.02 28.54
N GLN A 337 1.58 -14.71 28.99
CA GLN A 337 0.67 -15.44 28.12
C GLN A 337 -0.04 -14.52 27.13
N ILE A 338 -0.55 -13.37 27.59
CA ILE A 338 -1.14 -12.32 26.74
C ILE A 338 -0.16 -11.88 25.65
N VAL A 339 1.07 -11.52 26.03
CA VAL A 339 2.10 -11.08 25.09
C VAL A 339 2.37 -12.13 24.02
N ARG A 340 2.62 -13.39 24.42
CA ARG A 340 2.85 -14.48 23.47
C ARG A 340 1.69 -14.73 22.53
N LEU A 341 0.45 -14.66 23.04
CA LEU A 341 -0.74 -14.87 22.21
C LEU A 341 -0.87 -13.75 21.16
N VAL A 342 -0.63 -12.50 21.55
CA VAL A 342 -0.66 -11.36 20.63
C VAL A 342 0.47 -11.46 19.59
N GLU A 343 1.67 -11.87 19.98
CA GLU A 343 2.79 -12.08 19.05
C GLU A 343 2.51 -13.19 18.03
N ARG A 344 1.96 -14.32 18.48
CA ARG A 344 1.47 -15.39 17.58
C ARG A 344 0.42 -14.86 16.62
N ALA A 345 -0.52 -14.06 17.12
CA ALA A 345 -1.58 -13.50 16.30
C ALA A 345 -1.08 -12.59 15.19
N GLN A 346 -0.06 -11.77 15.49
CA GLN A 346 0.60 -10.91 14.51
C GLN A 346 1.39 -11.70 13.45
N GLY A 347 1.76 -12.95 13.75
CA GLY A 347 2.47 -13.84 12.82
C GLY A 347 1.61 -14.71 11.93
N SER A 348 0.41 -15.04 12.38
CA SER A 348 -0.51 -15.92 11.66
C SER A 348 -1.05 -15.28 10.36
N LYS A 349 -1.21 -16.08 9.30
CA LYS A 349 -1.68 -15.61 7.98
C LYS A 349 -3.16 -15.85 7.75
N ALA A 350 -3.94 -14.77 7.76
CA ALA A 350 -5.36 -14.78 7.43
C ALA A 350 -5.65 -15.29 5.99
N PRO A 351 -6.76 -16.01 5.73
CA PRO A 351 -7.14 -16.44 4.38
C PRO A 351 -7.23 -15.30 3.34
N LEU A 352 -7.69 -14.10 3.71
CA LEU A 352 -7.70 -12.93 2.83
C LEU A 352 -6.28 -12.47 2.46
N GLN A 353 -5.27 -12.68 3.33
CA GLN A 353 -3.87 -12.46 2.97
C GLN A 353 -3.42 -13.46 1.91
N ARG A 354 -3.81 -14.74 2.03
CA ARG A 354 -3.55 -15.78 1.02
C ARG A 354 -4.22 -15.46 -0.33
N LEU A 355 -5.40 -14.85 -0.31
CA LEU A 355 -6.06 -14.35 -1.52
C LEU A 355 -5.25 -13.24 -2.19
N ALA A 356 -4.83 -12.21 -1.46
CA ALA A 356 -3.98 -11.13 -1.99
C ALA A 356 -2.68 -11.66 -2.61
N ASP A 357 -2.09 -12.64 -1.93
CA ASP A 357 -0.89 -13.36 -2.32
C ASP A 357 -1.08 -14.20 -3.60
N THR A 358 -2.25 -14.79 -3.80
CA THR A 358 -2.62 -15.58 -4.98
C THR A 358 -2.91 -14.68 -6.17
N VAL A 359 -3.69 -13.61 -5.95
CA VAL A 359 -4.00 -12.62 -6.99
C VAL A 359 -2.71 -11.99 -7.49
N SER A 360 -1.78 -11.61 -6.61
CA SER A 360 -0.46 -11.08 -7.01
C SER A 360 0.33 -12.03 -7.90
N GLY A 361 0.25 -13.34 -7.62
CA GLY A 361 0.97 -14.37 -8.36
C GLY A 361 0.54 -14.51 -9.82
N TRP A 362 -0.73 -14.21 -10.13
CA TRP A 362 -1.25 -14.21 -11.50
C TRP A 362 -1.24 -12.82 -12.15
N PHE A 363 -1.50 -11.80 -11.35
CA PHE A 363 -1.58 -10.41 -11.78
C PHE A 363 -0.23 -9.88 -12.31
N VAL A 364 0.90 -10.19 -11.64
CA VAL A 364 2.22 -9.72 -12.08
C VAL A 364 2.60 -10.27 -13.48
N PRO A 365 2.53 -11.59 -13.75
CA PRO A 365 2.72 -12.11 -15.11
C PRO A 365 1.77 -11.51 -16.14
N ALA A 366 0.48 -11.35 -15.80
CA ALA A 366 -0.51 -10.78 -16.70
C ALA A 366 -0.15 -9.35 -17.10
N VAL A 367 0.26 -8.52 -16.14
CA VAL A 367 0.71 -7.14 -16.38
C VAL A 367 1.95 -7.10 -17.26
N ILE A 368 2.95 -7.95 -17.02
CA ILE A 368 4.14 -8.04 -17.87
C ILE A 368 3.74 -8.41 -19.30
N GLY A 369 2.81 -9.36 -19.46
CA GLY A 369 2.25 -9.73 -20.75
C GLY A 369 1.52 -8.57 -21.44
N VAL A 370 0.69 -7.82 -20.71
CA VAL A 370 0.01 -6.62 -21.22
C VAL A 370 0.99 -5.53 -21.60
N ALA A 371 2.05 -5.29 -20.80
CA ALA A 371 3.08 -4.30 -21.11
C ALA A 371 3.86 -4.69 -22.37
N ALA A 372 4.23 -5.97 -22.52
CA ALA A 372 4.89 -6.49 -23.71
C ALA A 372 3.97 -6.38 -24.95
N LEU A 373 2.69 -6.74 -24.81
CA LEU A 373 1.71 -6.59 -25.89
C LEU A 373 1.52 -5.13 -26.28
N THR A 374 1.41 -4.23 -25.29
CA THR A 374 1.31 -2.77 -25.49
C THR A 374 2.52 -2.26 -26.26
N PHE A 375 3.72 -2.64 -25.82
CA PHE A 375 4.96 -2.30 -26.52
C PHE A 375 4.92 -2.74 -27.99
N VAL A 376 4.57 -4.01 -28.26
CA VAL A 376 4.53 -4.56 -29.62
C VAL A 376 3.48 -3.85 -30.48
N VAL A 377 2.26 -3.66 -29.95
CA VAL A 377 1.17 -3.00 -30.69
C VAL A 377 1.57 -1.58 -31.08
N TRP A 378 2.12 -0.79 -30.16
CA TRP A 378 2.51 0.58 -30.46
C TRP A 378 3.79 0.69 -31.28
N ALA A 379 4.74 -0.24 -31.12
CA ALA A 379 5.92 -0.30 -31.98
C ALA A 379 5.56 -0.60 -33.44
N VAL A 380 4.53 -1.43 -33.69
CA VAL A 380 4.11 -1.83 -35.04
C VAL A 380 3.08 -0.86 -35.64
N PHE A 381 2.03 -0.52 -34.89
CA PHE A 381 0.86 0.23 -35.36
C PHE A 381 0.80 1.68 -34.87
N GLY A 382 1.78 2.13 -34.09
CA GLY A 382 1.78 3.49 -33.55
C GLY A 382 1.87 4.60 -34.61
N PRO A 383 1.40 5.81 -34.29
CA PRO A 383 1.44 6.95 -35.21
C PRO A 383 2.87 7.49 -35.39
N GLY A 384 3.20 7.91 -36.62
CA GLY A 384 4.41 8.69 -36.93
C GLY A 384 5.73 7.94 -36.93
N GLN A 385 6.83 8.70 -36.92
CA GLN A 385 8.22 8.22 -36.99
C GLN A 385 8.79 7.77 -35.62
N GLY A 386 8.08 8.02 -34.51
CA GLY A 386 8.49 7.74 -33.12
C GLY A 386 7.83 6.53 -32.46
N ARG A 387 7.44 5.51 -33.22
CA ARG A 387 6.67 4.34 -32.75
C ARG A 387 7.34 3.58 -31.60
N LEU A 388 8.66 3.44 -31.67
CA LEU A 388 9.43 2.72 -30.67
C LEU A 388 9.38 3.43 -29.31
N THR A 389 9.58 4.74 -29.29
CA THR A 389 9.48 5.56 -28.08
C THR A 389 8.07 5.53 -27.49
N PHE A 390 7.07 5.63 -28.35
CA PHE A 390 5.68 5.54 -27.93
C PHE A 390 5.37 4.17 -27.29
N GLY A 391 5.87 3.08 -27.87
CA GLY A 391 5.77 1.73 -27.32
C GLY A 391 6.51 1.57 -25.99
N ILE A 392 7.72 2.11 -25.86
CA ILE A 392 8.49 2.08 -24.60
C ILE A 392 7.74 2.87 -23.51
N GLY A 393 7.32 4.11 -23.80
CA GLY A 393 6.64 4.98 -22.86
C GLY A 393 5.33 4.39 -22.34
N THR A 394 4.48 3.85 -23.23
CA THR A 394 3.21 3.21 -22.86
C THR A 394 3.43 1.90 -22.09
N ALA A 395 4.40 1.08 -22.47
CA ALA A 395 4.73 -0.13 -21.73
C ALA A 395 5.27 0.17 -20.33
N VAL A 396 6.14 1.17 -20.18
CA VAL A 396 6.63 1.66 -18.89
C VAL A 396 5.47 2.21 -18.05
N ALA A 397 4.56 2.98 -18.64
CA ALA A 397 3.37 3.48 -17.96
C ALA A 397 2.49 2.31 -17.44
N VAL A 398 2.29 1.25 -18.22
CA VAL A 398 1.58 0.02 -17.81
C VAL A 398 2.30 -0.67 -16.64
N LEU A 399 3.62 -0.84 -16.71
CA LEU A 399 4.39 -1.48 -15.64
C LEU A 399 4.33 -0.69 -14.33
N ILE A 400 4.43 0.64 -14.41
CA ILE A 400 4.37 1.53 -13.24
C ILE A 400 2.96 1.53 -12.66
N ILE A 401 1.93 1.81 -13.47
CA ILE A 401 0.55 1.93 -12.97
C ILE A 401 0.05 0.64 -12.36
N ALA A 402 0.54 -0.51 -12.82
CA ALA A 402 0.13 -1.80 -12.31
C ALA A 402 0.68 -2.13 -10.92
N CYS A 403 1.70 -1.42 -10.41
CA CYS A 403 2.32 -1.79 -9.13
C CYS A 403 1.32 -1.67 -7.95
N PRO A 404 0.92 -2.78 -7.30
CA PRO A 404 -0.11 -2.75 -6.26
C PRO A 404 0.53 -2.57 -4.88
N CYS A 405 1.24 -1.46 -4.66
CA CYS A 405 1.99 -1.20 -3.41
C CYS A 405 1.11 -1.31 -2.16
N ALA A 406 -0.14 -0.87 -2.24
CA ALA A 406 -1.08 -0.88 -1.14
C ALA A 406 -1.61 -2.28 -0.77
N LEU A 407 -1.49 -3.25 -1.68
CA LEU A 407 -2.01 -4.61 -1.51
C LEU A 407 -1.31 -5.35 -0.37
N GLY A 408 0.01 -5.22 -0.28
CA GLY A 408 0.82 -5.80 0.79
C GLY A 408 0.55 -5.18 2.17
N LEU A 409 -0.13 -4.02 2.21
CA LEU A 409 -0.38 -3.25 3.42
C LEU A 409 -1.81 -3.42 3.95
N ALA A 410 -2.78 -3.62 3.07
CA ALA A 410 -4.20 -3.62 3.43
C ALA A 410 -4.53 -4.61 4.54
N THR A 411 -4.14 -5.87 4.35
CA THR A 411 -4.46 -6.94 5.29
C THR A 411 -3.65 -6.86 6.59
N PRO A 412 -2.30 -6.77 6.55
CA PRO A 412 -1.51 -6.76 7.79
C PRO A 412 -1.79 -5.53 8.65
N THR A 413 -1.97 -4.35 8.06
CA THR A 413 -2.24 -3.12 8.83
C THR A 413 -3.61 -3.21 9.53
N ALA A 414 -4.64 -3.68 8.84
CA ALA A 414 -5.97 -3.79 9.43
C ALA A 414 -6.04 -4.87 10.52
N ILE A 415 -5.41 -6.03 10.31
CA ILE A 415 -5.29 -7.08 11.34
C ILE A 415 -4.59 -6.51 12.56
N MET A 416 -3.43 -5.88 12.37
CA MET A 416 -2.62 -5.36 13.47
C MET A 416 -3.34 -4.28 14.29
N VAL A 417 -4.02 -3.33 13.64
CA VAL A 417 -4.84 -2.32 14.36
C VAL A 417 -6.05 -2.98 15.03
N GLY A 418 -6.66 -3.99 14.38
CA GLY A 418 -7.79 -4.74 14.93
C GLY A 418 -7.43 -5.55 16.16
N THR A 419 -6.34 -6.33 16.13
CA THR A 419 -5.88 -7.14 17.27
C THR A 419 -5.32 -6.28 18.40
N GLY A 420 -4.59 -5.20 18.09
CA GLY A 420 -4.15 -4.24 19.09
C GLY A 420 -5.35 -3.60 19.82
N LYS A 421 -6.40 -3.24 19.08
CA LYS A 421 -7.62 -2.71 19.69
C LYS A 421 -8.42 -3.75 20.48
N ALA A 422 -8.38 -5.02 20.08
CA ALA A 422 -8.99 -6.12 20.81
C ALA A 422 -8.29 -6.32 22.16
N ALA A 423 -6.96 -6.32 22.18
CA ALA A 423 -6.16 -6.44 23.39
C ALA A 423 -6.44 -5.31 24.40
N GLU A 424 -6.57 -4.06 23.94
CA GLU A 424 -7.00 -2.92 24.79
C GLU A 424 -8.39 -3.12 25.44
N LEU A 425 -9.22 -4.02 24.91
CA LEU A 425 -10.56 -4.35 25.41
C LEU A 425 -10.58 -5.67 26.20
N GLY A 426 -9.42 -6.26 26.54
CA GLY A 426 -9.34 -7.56 27.20
C GLY A 426 -9.75 -8.74 26.31
N ILE A 427 -9.72 -8.56 24.98
CA ILE A 427 -10.09 -9.58 23.98
C ILE A 427 -8.81 -10.01 23.25
N LEU A 428 -8.31 -11.19 23.58
CA LEU A 428 -7.15 -11.75 22.92
C LEU A 428 -7.60 -12.59 21.74
N ILE A 429 -6.99 -12.37 20.59
CA ILE A 429 -7.30 -13.11 19.37
C ILE A 429 -6.01 -13.79 18.94
N SER A 430 -6.03 -15.12 18.85
CA SER A 430 -4.86 -15.96 18.55
C SER A 430 -4.31 -15.80 17.13
N GLY A 431 -5.12 -15.28 16.19
CA GLY A 431 -4.68 -15.09 14.81
C GLY A 431 -5.65 -14.40 13.84
N GLY A 432 -5.14 -14.11 12.64
CA GLY A 432 -5.90 -13.51 11.54
C GLY A 432 -7.02 -14.43 11.02
N ASP A 433 -6.87 -15.75 11.15
CA ASP A 433 -7.88 -16.75 10.80
C ASP A 433 -9.10 -16.63 11.73
N ALA A 434 -8.86 -16.48 13.03
CA ALA A 434 -9.91 -16.27 14.04
C ALA A 434 -10.72 -14.98 13.77
N LEU A 435 -10.05 -13.89 13.37
CA LEU A 435 -10.72 -12.66 12.92
C LEU A 435 -11.62 -12.90 11.72
N GLU A 436 -11.23 -13.75 10.77
CA GLU A 436 -12.07 -14.05 9.61
C GLU A 436 -13.23 -14.99 9.93
N GLN A 437 -12.99 -16.01 10.75
CA GLN A 437 -14.02 -16.95 11.18
C GLN A 437 -15.10 -16.26 12.01
N ALA A 438 -14.70 -15.38 12.94
CA ALA A 438 -15.63 -14.55 13.72
C ALA A 438 -16.57 -13.71 12.83
N ARG A 439 -16.14 -13.30 11.62
CA ARG A 439 -17.02 -12.62 10.65
C ARG A 439 -18.02 -13.58 10.00
N ARG A 440 -17.64 -14.83 9.77
CA ARG A 440 -18.46 -15.84 9.07
C ARG A 440 -19.48 -16.53 9.97
N LEU A 441 -19.33 -16.40 11.28
CA LEU A 441 -20.25 -16.97 12.27
C LEU A 441 -21.71 -16.73 11.92
N THR A 442 -22.47 -17.82 12.02
CA THR A 442 -23.94 -17.83 11.96
C THR A 442 -24.53 -18.19 13.32
N THR A 443 -23.80 -18.97 14.11
CA THR A 443 -24.30 -19.60 15.32
C THR A 443 -23.28 -19.49 16.46
N VAL A 444 -23.76 -19.17 17.66
CA VAL A 444 -22.95 -19.14 18.90
C VAL A 444 -23.56 -20.13 19.88
N VAL A 445 -22.76 -21.08 20.34
CA VAL A 445 -23.09 -22.06 21.36
C VAL A 445 -22.43 -21.63 22.65
N LEU A 446 -23.23 -21.33 23.66
CA LEU A 446 -22.78 -20.92 24.99
C LEU A 446 -22.89 -22.12 25.94
N ASP A 447 -21.81 -22.44 26.64
CA ASP A 447 -21.92 -23.33 27.80
C ASP A 447 -22.75 -22.65 28.90
N LYS A 448 -23.42 -23.44 29.73
CA LYS A 448 -24.21 -22.89 30.84
C LYS A 448 -23.31 -22.49 32.00
N THR A 449 -22.58 -23.46 32.55
CA THR A 449 -21.92 -23.32 33.85
C THR A 449 -20.68 -22.44 33.69
N GLY A 450 -20.58 -21.38 34.49
CA GLY A 450 -19.42 -20.48 34.50
C GLY A 450 -19.29 -19.54 33.27
N THR A 451 -20.00 -19.86 32.18
CA THR A 451 -20.19 -19.00 31.02
C THR A 451 -21.46 -18.14 31.16
N ILE A 452 -22.68 -18.69 31.04
CA ILE A 452 -23.94 -17.93 31.21
C ILE A 452 -24.20 -17.61 32.69
N THR A 453 -23.79 -18.52 33.57
CA THR A 453 -23.90 -18.41 35.02
C THR A 453 -22.54 -18.07 35.64
N ARG A 454 -22.53 -17.79 36.95
CA ARG A 454 -21.28 -17.51 37.68
C ARG A 454 -20.39 -18.75 37.85
N GLY A 455 -20.94 -19.95 37.70
CA GLY A 455 -20.21 -21.21 37.90
C GLY A 455 -19.95 -21.52 39.38
N ARG A 456 -20.58 -20.77 40.29
CA ARG A 456 -20.54 -20.98 41.74
C ARG A 456 -21.97 -21.07 42.26
N PRO A 457 -22.39 -22.21 42.82
CA PRO A 457 -23.70 -22.34 43.41
C PRO A 457 -23.86 -21.37 44.58
N GLU A 458 -25.00 -20.69 44.63
CA GLU A 458 -25.38 -19.78 45.71
C GLU A 458 -26.73 -20.22 46.30
N VAL A 459 -26.91 -20.06 47.61
CA VAL A 459 -28.19 -20.31 48.25
C VAL A 459 -29.17 -19.22 47.82
N THR A 460 -30.21 -19.61 47.09
CA THR A 460 -31.25 -18.69 46.59
C THR A 460 -32.41 -18.54 47.58
N ARG A 461 -32.70 -19.60 48.35
CA ARG A 461 -33.84 -19.62 49.27
C ARG A 461 -33.57 -20.54 50.45
N VAL A 462 -33.96 -20.10 51.64
CA VAL A 462 -34.01 -20.91 52.85
C VAL A 462 -35.47 -20.91 53.31
N VAL A 463 -36.06 -22.09 53.46
CA VAL A 463 -37.47 -22.24 53.85
C VAL A 463 -37.53 -23.17 55.04
N THR A 464 -38.17 -22.74 56.12
CA THR A 464 -38.40 -23.55 57.32
C THR A 464 -39.82 -24.12 57.32
N VAL A 465 -40.02 -25.22 58.05
CA VAL A 465 -41.38 -25.65 58.44
C VAL A 465 -42.01 -24.61 59.39
N ALA A 466 -43.33 -24.59 59.50
CA ALA A 466 -44.04 -23.53 60.24
C ALA A 466 -43.52 -23.34 61.68
N GLY A 467 -43.03 -22.12 61.99
CA GLY A 467 -42.50 -21.75 63.31
C GLY A 467 -41.01 -21.99 63.54
N GLY A 468 -40.26 -22.48 62.53
CA GLY A 468 -38.81 -22.68 62.61
C GLY A 468 -37.98 -21.42 62.28
N ASP A 469 -36.82 -21.29 62.92
CA ASP A 469 -35.84 -20.23 62.65
C ASP A 469 -34.91 -20.60 61.47
N ALA A 470 -34.86 -19.72 60.48
CA ALA A 470 -34.07 -19.93 59.27
C ALA A 470 -32.55 -19.83 59.52
N ASP A 471 -32.13 -19.00 60.48
CA ASP A 471 -30.71 -18.87 60.83
C ASP A 471 -30.23 -20.05 61.67
N GLU A 472 -31.09 -20.60 62.54
CA GLU A 472 -30.82 -21.87 63.24
C GLU A 472 -30.68 -23.02 62.22
N LEU A 473 -31.64 -23.17 61.30
CA LEU A 473 -31.58 -24.17 60.23
C LEU A 473 -30.28 -24.09 59.43
N LEU A 474 -29.92 -22.87 59.00
CA LEU A 474 -28.72 -22.61 58.21
C LEU A 474 -27.44 -22.88 59.01
N ALA A 475 -27.39 -22.56 60.30
CA ALA A 475 -26.23 -22.82 61.16
C ALA A 475 -25.97 -24.32 61.37
N TYR A 476 -27.03 -25.12 61.60
CA TYR A 476 -26.89 -26.58 61.68
C TYR A 476 -26.54 -27.18 60.32
N ALA A 477 -27.16 -26.69 59.23
CA ALA A 477 -26.87 -27.16 57.88
C ALA A 477 -25.41 -26.91 57.48
N ALA A 478 -24.92 -25.68 57.69
CA ALA A 478 -23.53 -25.31 57.41
C ALA A 478 -22.53 -26.05 58.31
N ALA A 479 -22.85 -26.31 59.58
CA ALA A 479 -21.97 -27.07 60.45
C ALA A 479 -21.81 -28.54 60.00
N ALA A 480 -22.88 -29.16 59.49
CA ALA A 480 -22.84 -30.50 58.91
C ALA A 480 -22.13 -30.52 57.54
N GLU A 481 -22.41 -29.56 56.66
CA GLU A 481 -21.78 -29.45 55.34
C GLU A 481 -20.30 -29.02 55.40
N LYS A 482 -19.80 -28.56 56.55
CA LYS A 482 -18.36 -28.28 56.71
C LYS A 482 -17.48 -29.52 56.49
N GLY A 483 -18.02 -30.72 56.67
CA GLY A 483 -17.35 -31.99 56.37
C GLY A 483 -17.44 -32.42 54.89
N SER A 484 -18.18 -31.69 54.06
CA SER A 484 -18.51 -32.04 52.67
C SER A 484 -17.70 -31.19 51.69
N GLU A 485 -17.10 -31.83 50.69
CA GLU A 485 -16.43 -31.16 49.56
C GLU A 485 -17.41 -30.89 48.40
N HIS A 486 -18.70 -31.11 48.61
CA HIS A 486 -19.69 -30.94 47.55
C HIS A 486 -19.98 -29.44 47.31
N PRO A 487 -20.05 -28.96 46.05
CA PRO A 487 -20.28 -27.53 45.75
C PRO A 487 -21.56 -26.94 46.39
N LEU A 488 -22.61 -27.76 46.55
CA LEU A 488 -23.83 -27.37 47.25
C LEU A 488 -23.61 -27.11 48.75
N GLY A 489 -22.75 -27.90 49.39
CA GLY A 489 -22.39 -27.75 50.79
C GLY A 489 -21.55 -26.50 51.02
N GLU A 490 -20.59 -26.23 50.13
CA GLU A 490 -19.79 -24.99 50.15
C GLU A 490 -20.69 -23.75 50.06
N ALA A 491 -21.73 -23.76 49.22
CA ALA A 491 -22.68 -22.65 49.10
C ALA A 491 -23.44 -22.39 50.41
N ILE A 492 -23.83 -23.44 51.12
CA ILE A 492 -24.52 -23.37 52.41
C ILE A 492 -23.58 -22.81 53.48
N VAL A 493 -22.34 -23.32 53.55
CA VAL A 493 -21.30 -22.84 54.47
C VAL A 493 -20.95 -21.38 54.21
N ALA A 494 -20.83 -20.99 52.95
CA ALA A 494 -20.53 -19.62 52.54
C ALA A 494 -21.62 -18.65 53.01
N LEU A 495 -22.90 -18.97 52.79
CA LEU A 495 -24.01 -18.12 53.25
C LEU A 495 -24.03 -17.97 54.78
N ALA A 496 -23.79 -19.06 55.52
CA ALA A 496 -23.75 -19.01 56.99
C ALA A 496 -22.59 -18.14 57.50
N ARG A 497 -21.42 -18.21 56.85
CA ARG A 497 -20.26 -17.34 57.15
C ARG A 497 -20.56 -15.87 56.82
N ASP A 498 -21.18 -15.59 55.68
CA ASP A 498 -21.51 -14.22 55.25
C ASP A 498 -22.53 -13.55 56.20
N ARG A 499 -23.45 -14.35 56.76
CA ARG A 499 -24.37 -13.91 57.83
C ARG A 499 -23.73 -13.82 59.23
N GLY A 500 -22.47 -14.22 59.39
CA GLY A 500 -21.78 -14.22 60.68
C GLY A 500 -22.35 -15.19 61.70
N LEU A 501 -22.97 -16.30 61.26
CA LEU A 501 -23.61 -17.27 62.14
C LEU A 501 -22.58 -18.09 62.91
N ARG A 502 -22.88 -18.38 64.18
CA ARG A 502 -22.03 -19.21 65.03
C ARG A 502 -22.36 -20.69 64.82
N LEU A 503 -21.49 -21.39 64.10
CA LEU A 503 -21.67 -22.80 63.77
C LEU A 503 -21.46 -23.69 65.02
N PRO A 504 -22.41 -24.59 65.36
CA PRO A 504 -22.21 -25.55 66.43
C PRO A 504 -21.10 -26.57 66.10
N ALA A 505 -20.53 -27.20 67.13
CA ALA A 505 -19.47 -28.19 66.94
C ALA A 505 -20.01 -29.48 66.27
N MET A 506 -19.30 -29.96 65.26
CA MET A 506 -19.58 -31.24 64.60
C MET A 506 -18.85 -32.36 65.35
N GLU A 507 -19.61 -33.36 65.83
CA GLU A 507 -19.11 -34.52 66.57
C GLU A 507 -18.92 -35.75 65.67
N GLY A 508 -19.67 -35.84 64.57
CA GLY A 508 -19.60 -36.95 63.62
C GLY A 508 -20.18 -36.56 62.26
N PHE A 509 -19.68 -37.19 61.20
CA PHE A 509 -20.03 -36.91 59.81
C PHE A 509 -19.95 -38.21 59.00
N ASP A 510 -20.97 -38.45 58.17
CA ASP A 510 -21.02 -39.53 57.19
C ASP A 510 -21.64 -39.00 55.88
N ALA A 511 -20.95 -39.23 54.77
CA ALA A 511 -21.42 -38.84 53.45
C ALA A 511 -22.12 -40.03 52.79
N VAL A 512 -23.35 -39.84 52.32
CA VAL A 512 -24.15 -40.87 51.65
C VAL A 512 -24.19 -40.58 50.15
N PRO A 513 -23.35 -41.23 49.32
CA PRO A 513 -23.24 -40.91 47.91
C PRO A 513 -24.59 -40.95 47.17
N GLY A 514 -24.85 -39.92 46.37
CA GLY A 514 -26.10 -39.76 45.62
C GLY A 514 -27.34 -39.43 46.46
N HIS A 515 -27.21 -39.25 47.77
CA HIS A 515 -28.34 -38.99 48.68
C HIS A 515 -28.14 -37.71 49.49
N GLY A 516 -26.97 -37.51 50.11
CA GLY A 516 -26.67 -36.33 50.92
C GLY A 516 -25.66 -36.61 52.04
N VAL A 517 -25.76 -35.90 53.16
CA VAL A 517 -24.90 -36.05 54.34
C VAL A 517 -25.73 -36.29 55.61
N GLU A 518 -25.16 -37.07 56.52
CA GLU A 518 -25.66 -37.31 57.87
C GLU A 518 -24.57 -36.88 58.87
N ALA A 519 -24.92 -36.05 59.83
CA ALA A 519 -23.97 -35.52 60.79
C ALA A 519 -24.56 -35.41 62.19
N ARG A 520 -23.70 -35.41 63.21
CA ARG A 520 -24.08 -35.06 64.58
C ARG A 520 -23.46 -33.73 64.95
N VAL A 521 -24.30 -32.73 65.19
CA VAL A 521 -23.90 -31.33 65.35
C VAL A 521 -24.55 -30.79 66.63
N GLY A 522 -23.74 -30.33 67.58
CA GLY A 522 -24.22 -29.79 68.86
C GLY A 522 -25.14 -30.75 69.63
N GLY A 523 -24.83 -32.06 69.63
CA GLY A 523 -25.66 -33.10 70.23
C GLY A 523 -26.93 -33.50 69.48
N ARG A 524 -27.28 -32.85 68.36
CA ARG A 524 -28.44 -33.18 67.50
C ARG A 524 -28.05 -33.98 66.26
N SER A 525 -28.95 -34.83 65.77
CA SER A 525 -28.80 -35.51 64.49
C SER A 525 -29.26 -34.58 63.36
N VAL A 526 -28.41 -34.35 62.36
CA VAL A 526 -28.66 -33.48 61.21
C VAL A 526 -28.57 -34.30 59.92
N LEU A 527 -29.62 -34.26 59.11
CA LEU A 527 -29.69 -34.91 57.80
C LEU A 527 -29.88 -33.86 56.73
N ILE A 528 -29.06 -33.87 55.69
CA ILE A 528 -29.13 -32.92 54.57
C ILE A 528 -29.08 -33.71 53.29
N GLY A 529 -30.09 -33.62 52.43
CA GLY A 529 -30.07 -34.35 51.17
C GLY A 529 -31.35 -34.29 50.36
N ASN A 530 -31.43 -35.17 49.36
CA ASN A 530 -32.58 -35.27 48.47
C ASN A 530 -33.73 -36.07 49.08
N GLY A 531 -34.89 -36.11 48.40
CA GLY A 531 -36.06 -36.86 48.87
C GLY A 531 -35.85 -38.38 48.96
N ALA A 532 -34.81 -38.95 48.33
CA ALA A 532 -34.47 -40.36 48.51
C ALA A 532 -33.80 -40.61 49.87
N LEU A 533 -32.95 -39.69 50.35
CA LEU A 533 -32.39 -39.74 51.70
C LEU A 533 -33.51 -39.65 52.75
N MET A 534 -34.44 -38.72 52.56
CA MET A 534 -35.56 -38.51 53.49
C MET A 534 -36.46 -39.75 53.58
N ARG A 535 -36.78 -40.39 52.43
CA ARG A 535 -37.53 -41.67 52.41
C ARG A 535 -36.77 -42.81 53.08
N ARG A 536 -35.46 -42.93 52.83
CA ARG A 536 -34.61 -43.97 53.41
C ARG A 536 -34.60 -43.90 54.94
N LEU A 537 -34.61 -42.70 55.49
CA LEU A 537 -34.55 -42.45 56.93
C LEU A 537 -35.93 -42.16 57.55
N HIS A 538 -37.02 -42.43 56.82
CA HIS A 538 -38.41 -42.32 57.29
C HIS A 538 -38.79 -40.91 57.79
N VAL A 539 -38.20 -39.86 57.20
CA VAL A 539 -38.56 -38.46 57.46
C VAL A 539 -39.70 -38.08 56.51
N ASP A 540 -40.82 -37.60 57.05
CA ASP A 540 -41.93 -37.05 56.26
C ASP A 540 -41.57 -35.64 55.76
N PHE A 541 -41.64 -35.42 54.44
CA PHE A 541 -41.32 -34.16 53.77
C PHE A 541 -42.49 -33.58 52.95
N GLY A 542 -43.70 -34.15 53.09
CA GLY A 542 -44.88 -33.74 52.31
C GLY A 542 -45.26 -32.26 52.46
N GLU A 543 -44.99 -31.66 53.63
CA GLU A 543 -45.28 -30.24 53.90
C GLU A 543 -44.54 -29.28 52.96
N LEU A 544 -43.30 -29.62 52.57
CA LEU A 544 -42.46 -28.80 51.70
C LEU A 544 -42.40 -29.28 50.26
N GLU A 545 -43.11 -30.36 49.91
CA GLU A 545 -43.04 -30.98 48.58
C GLU A 545 -43.46 -30.01 47.46
N ARG A 546 -44.52 -29.22 47.66
CA ARG A 546 -44.96 -28.20 46.70
C ARG A 546 -43.92 -27.11 46.49
N ILE A 547 -43.36 -26.55 47.57
CA ILE A 547 -42.34 -25.48 47.50
C ILE A 547 -41.05 -26.03 46.89
N THR A 548 -40.74 -27.29 47.17
CA THR A 548 -39.62 -28.02 46.58
C THR A 548 -39.76 -28.15 45.08
N ALA A 549 -40.95 -28.55 44.61
CA ALA A 549 -41.26 -28.63 43.19
C ALA A 549 -41.22 -27.25 42.51
N GLU A 550 -41.68 -26.19 43.17
CA GLU A 550 -41.59 -24.80 42.68
C GLU A 550 -40.14 -24.33 42.54
N SER A 551 -39.31 -24.51 43.56
CA SER A 551 -37.88 -24.16 43.50
C SER A 551 -37.12 -24.98 42.46
N ALA A 552 -37.46 -26.26 42.30
CA ALA A 552 -36.91 -27.09 41.22
C ALA A 552 -37.34 -26.57 39.83
N ALA A 553 -38.59 -26.14 39.67
CA ALA A 553 -39.10 -25.55 38.44
C ALA A 553 -38.51 -24.17 38.13
N GLU A 554 -37.97 -23.48 39.13
CA GLU A 554 -37.19 -22.23 38.98
C GLU A 554 -35.71 -22.51 38.64
N GLY A 555 -35.30 -23.78 38.55
CA GLY A 555 -33.94 -24.18 38.19
C GLY A 555 -32.98 -24.29 39.39
N ALA A 556 -33.49 -24.22 40.63
CA ALA A 556 -32.70 -24.47 41.82
C ALA A 556 -32.63 -25.97 42.15
N THR A 557 -31.58 -26.38 42.86
CA THR A 557 -31.47 -27.71 43.49
C THR A 557 -31.94 -27.59 44.94
N PRO A 558 -33.14 -28.09 45.26
CA PRO A 558 -33.64 -28.10 46.62
C PRO A 558 -33.01 -29.23 47.43
N VAL A 559 -32.54 -28.90 48.63
CA VAL A 559 -31.93 -29.83 49.57
C VAL A 559 -32.75 -29.78 50.86
N TYR A 560 -33.30 -30.93 51.27
CA TYR A 560 -34.05 -31.03 52.51
C TYR A 560 -33.08 -31.07 53.70
N VAL A 561 -33.49 -30.45 54.80
CA VAL A 561 -32.76 -30.46 56.07
C VAL A 561 -33.69 -31.00 57.15
N ALA A 562 -33.27 -32.06 57.84
CA ALA A 562 -33.99 -32.63 58.97
C ALA A 562 -33.11 -32.61 60.23
N LEU A 563 -33.74 -32.31 61.36
CA LEU A 563 -33.13 -32.26 62.69
C LEU A 563 -33.83 -33.29 63.59
N ASP A 564 -33.05 -34.16 64.23
CA ASP A 564 -33.53 -35.22 65.13
C ASP A 564 -34.65 -36.10 64.51
N GLY A 565 -34.51 -36.42 63.23
CA GLY A 565 -35.47 -37.26 62.49
C GLY A 565 -36.76 -36.56 62.05
N ARG A 566 -36.87 -35.23 62.21
CA ARG A 566 -38.02 -34.42 61.77
C ARG A 566 -37.59 -33.40 60.73
N LEU A 567 -38.41 -33.17 59.71
CA LEU A 567 -38.15 -32.14 58.71
C LEU A 567 -38.08 -30.76 59.38
N ALA A 568 -36.97 -30.05 59.18
CA ALA A 568 -36.75 -28.72 59.73
C ALA A 568 -36.86 -27.64 58.64
N GLY A 569 -36.54 -27.98 57.38
CA GLY A 569 -36.69 -27.06 56.27
C GLY A 569 -36.13 -27.59 54.95
N MET A 570 -36.02 -26.69 53.98
CA MET A 570 -35.31 -26.90 52.72
C MET A 570 -34.42 -25.69 52.40
N ILE A 571 -33.29 -25.96 51.76
CA ILE A 571 -32.38 -24.95 51.22
C ILE A 571 -32.32 -25.15 49.72
N ALA A 572 -32.69 -24.12 48.96
CA ALA A 572 -32.60 -24.12 47.50
C ALA A 572 -31.29 -23.47 47.07
N VAL A 573 -30.48 -24.21 46.33
CA VAL A 573 -29.18 -23.75 45.84
C VAL A 573 -29.20 -23.71 44.31
N ALA A 574 -28.82 -22.60 43.70
CA ALA A 574 -28.80 -22.47 42.25
C ALA A 574 -27.52 -21.80 41.79
N ASP A 575 -27.10 -22.10 40.57
CA ASP A 575 -26.04 -21.37 39.89
C ASP A 575 -26.65 -20.10 39.27
N THR A 576 -26.28 -18.94 39.80
CA THR A 576 -26.92 -17.67 39.44
C THR A 576 -26.45 -17.17 38.07
N ILE A 577 -27.39 -16.64 37.28
CA ILE A 577 -27.12 -16.07 35.95
C ILE A 577 -26.29 -14.79 36.10
N ARG A 578 -25.31 -14.60 35.22
CA ARG A 578 -24.54 -13.35 35.21
C ARG A 578 -25.44 -12.17 34.80
N PRO A 579 -25.36 -11.01 35.47
CA PRO A 579 -26.22 -9.86 35.19
C PRO A 579 -26.23 -9.42 33.72
N GLU A 580 -25.09 -9.54 33.05
CA GLU A 580 -24.85 -9.15 31.66
C GLU A 580 -25.34 -10.18 30.62
N SER A 581 -25.63 -11.43 31.02
CA SER A 581 -25.95 -12.54 30.10
C SER A 581 -27.11 -12.20 29.16
N ARG A 582 -28.17 -11.61 29.71
CA ARG A 582 -29.37 -11.23 28.94
C ARG A 582 -29.06 -10.13 27.91
N GLU A 583 -28.23 -9.15 28.27
CA GLU A 583 -27.80 -8.10 27.34
C GLU A 583 -26.93 -8.67 26.23
N ALA A 584 -25.95 -9.53 26.58
CA ALA A 584 -25.04 -10.15 25.64
C ALA A 584 -25.80 -11.01 24.60
N VAL A 585 -26.71 -11.88 25.04
CA VAL A 585 -27.57 -12.69 24.15
C VAL A 585 -28.41 -11.80 23.24
N GLY A 586 -29.05 -10.76 23.77
CA GLY A 586 -29.84 -9.81 22.98
C GLY A 586 -29.01 -9.13 21.88
N ARG A 587 -27.76 -8.77 22.18
CA ARG A 587 -26.84 -8.15 21.20
C ARG A 587 -26.29 -9.14 20.18
N LEU A 588 -26.02 -10.40 20.56
CA LEU A 588 -25.67 -11.47 19.61
C LEU A 588 -26.80 -11.70 18.60
N ARG A 589 -28.05 -11.75 19.07
CA ARG A 589 -29.24 -11.83 18.20
C ARG A 589 -29.37 -10.61 17.30
N ALA A 590 -29.12 -9.40 17.81
CA ALA A 590 -29.11 -8.17 16.99
C ALA A 590 -28.01 -8.15 15.91
N LEU A 591 -26.94 -8.93 16.09
CA LEU A 591 -25.92 -9.18 15.07
C LEU A 591 -26.35 -10.22 14.02
N GLY A 592 -27.57 -10.78 14.14
CA GLY A 592 -28.12 -11.81 13.25
C GLY A 592 -27.53 -13.20 13.48
N LEU A 593 -27.08 -13.49 14.71
CA LEU A 593 -26.56 -14.81 15.09
C LEU A 593 -27.64 -15.62 15.81
N GLU A 594 -27.69 -16.93 15.53
CA GLU A 594 -28.44 -17.88 16.33
C GLU A 594 -27.67 -18.18 17.61
N VAL A 595 -28.34 -18.12 18.77
CA VAL A 595 -27.72 -18.39 20.06
C VAL A 595 -28.29 -19.69 20.62
N TRP A 596 -27.39 -20.61 20.96
CA TRP A 596 -27.68 -21.92 21.51
C TRP A 596 -27.08 -22.04 22.90
N MET A 597 -27.76 -22.75 23.80
CA MET A 597 -27.20 -23.17 25.09
C MET A 597 -26.84 -24.65 25.05
N LEU A 598 -25.66 -25.01 25.52
CA LEU A 598 -25.20 -26.38 25.70
C LEU A 598 -24.99 -26.65 27.19
N THR A 599 -25.56 -27.73 27.73
CA THR A 599 -25.42 -28.06 29.16
C THR A 599 -25.59 -29.54 29.47
N GLY A 600 -24.94 -29.98 30.55
CA GLY A 600 -25.16 -31.29 31.15
C GLY A 600 -26.36 -31.36 32.09
N ASP A 601 -26.96 -30.23 32.43
CA ASP A 601 -28.19 -30.18 33.22
C ASP A 601 -29.35 -30.86 32.48
N ASN A 602 -30.37 -31.25 33.25
CA ASN A 602 -31.60 -31.75 32.67
C ASN A 602 -32.35 -30.67 31.86
N ARG A 603 -33.20 -31.11 30.92
CA ARG A 603 -33.98 -30.22 30.04
C ARG A 603 -34.77 -29.15 30.79
N VAL A 604 -35.42 -29.50 31.91
CA VAL A 604 -36.31 -28.60 32.63
C VAL A 604 -35.52 -27.40 33.18
N THR A 605 -34.40 -27.66 33.85
CA THR A 605 -33.51 -26.62 34.39
C THR A 605 -32.91 -25.77 33.25
N ALA A 606 -32.45 -26.41 32.18
CA ALA A 606 -31.84 -25.71 31.05
C ALA A 606 -32.81 -24.75 30.34
N ASP A 607 -34.06 -25.17 30.12
CA ASP A 607 -35.09 -24.34 29.48
C ASP A 607 -35.47 -23.12 30.32
N VAL A 608 -35.42 -23.23 31.65
CA VAL A 608 -35.69 -22.11 32.56
C VAL A 608 -34.60 -21.04 32.43
N VAL A 609 -33.32 -21.45 32.51
CA VAL A 609 -32.19 -20.54 32.35
C VAL A 609 -32.24 -19.89 30.97
N ALA A 610 -32.49 -20.68 29.91
CA ALA A 610 -32.55 -20.18 28.54
C ALA A 610 -33.64 -19.11 28.35
N ARG A 611 -34.83 -19.30 28.93
CA ARG A 611 -35.91 -18.30 28.91
C ARG A 611 -35.53 -17.00 29.63
N GLN A 612 -34.81 -17.08 30.75
CA GLN A 612 -34.41 -15.91 31.53
C GLN A 612 -33.40 -15.03 30.77
N VAL A 613 -32.49 -15.62 30.00
CA VAL A 613 -31.51 -14.88 29.17
C VAL A 613 -31.96 -14.62 27.72
N GLY A 614 -33.05 -15.26 27.26
CA GLY A 614 -33.62 -15.07 25.93
C GLY A 614 -32.97 -15.92 24.83
N ILE A 615 -32.56 -17.14 25.16
CA ILE A 615 -32.02 -18.15 24.22
C ILE A 615 -33.15 -19.07 23.76
N ASP A 616 -33.31 -19.20 22.44
CA ASP A 616 -34.41 -19.95 21.81
C ASP A 616 -34.08 -21.44 21.59
N HIS A 617 -32.80 -21.82 21.65
CA HIS A 617 -32.33 -23.17 21.34
C HIS A 617 -31.47 -23.76 22.47
N VAL A 618 -31.85 -24.96 22.95
CA VAL A 618 -31.21 -25.61 24.11
C VAL A 618 -30.85 -27.06 23.80
N ILE A 619 -29.61 -27.43 24.09
CA ILE A 619 -29.11 -28.81 24.05
C ILE A 619 -28.73 -29.19 25.49
N ALA A 620 -29.68 -29.84 26.18
CA ALA A 620 -29.54 -30.35 27.54
C ALA A 620 -29.18 -31.84 27.56
N ASP A 621 -28.88 -32.36 28.75
CA ASP A 621 -28.52 -33.76 29.01
C ASP A 621 -27.21 -34.20 28.31
N VAL A 622 -26.24 -33.29 28.18
CA VAL A 622 -24.97 -33.53 27.44
C VAL A 622 -23.81 -33.84 28.39
N ARG A 623 -23.17 -35.00 28.21
CA ARG A 623 -21.94 -35.35 28.91
C ARG A 623 -20.75 -34.56 28.35
N PRO A 624 -19.69 -34.29 29.13
CA PRO A 624 -18.50 -33.58 28.66
C PRO A 624 -17.92 -34.16 27.35
N GLU A 625 -17.81 -35.49 27.27
CA GLU A 625 -17.32 -36.23 26.10
C GLU A 625 -18.16 -36.03 24.84
N ASP A 626 -19.46 -35.78 25.01
CA ASP A 626 -20.43 -35.64 23.91
C ASP A 626 -20.53 -34.20 23.39
N LYS A 627 -19.99 -33.21 24.10
CA LYS A 627 -20.09 -31.79 23.71
C LYS A 627 -19.52 -31.53 22.31
N ALA A 628 -18.35 -32.10 22.00
CA ALA A 628 -17.72 -31.97 20.68
C ALA A 628 -18.57 -32.58 19.55
N ALA A 629 -19.24 -33.71 19.81
CA ALA A 629 -20.13 -34.35 18.84
C ALA A 629 -21.37 -33.48 18.56
N ARG A 630 -21.91 -32.78 19.58
CA ARG A 630 -23.03 -31.85 19.40
C ARG A 630 -22.64 -30.61 18.58
N VAL A 631 -21.44 -30.08 18.81
CA VAL A 631 -20.88 -28.99 17.98
C VAL A 631 -20.71 -29.46 16.53
N THR A 632 -20.18 -30.67 16.32
CA THR A 632 -20.01 -31.26 14.98
C THR A 632 -21.36 -31.41 14.25
N ALA A 633 -22.40 -31.89 14.93
CA ALA A 633 -23.73 -32.04 14.35
C ALA A 633 -24.35 -30.70 13.89
N LEU A 634 -24.00 -29.57 14.53
CA LEU A 634 -24.41 -28.23 14.07
C LEU A 634 -23.62 -27.81 12.82
N ARG A 635 -22.30 -28.09 12.78
CA ARG A 635 -21.44 -27.81 11.63
C ARG A 635 -21.87 -28.58 10.39
N GLU A 636 -22.22 -29.86 10.54
CA GLU A 636 -22.73 -30.72 9.46
C GLU A 636 -24.05 -30.22 8.86
N ARG A 637 -24.83 -29.43 9.62
CA ARG A 637 -26.04 -28.75 9.12
C ARG A 637 -25.75 -27.47 8.34
N GLY A 638 -24.47 -27.14 8.14
CA GLY A 638 -24.01 -25.95 7.43
C GLY A 638 -23.88 -24.69 8.29
N ALA A 639 -24.03 -24.79 9.61
CA ALA A 639 -23.78 -23.67 10.51
C ALA A 639 -22.28 -23.43 10.67
N VAL A 640 -21.87 -22.16 10.77
CA VAL A 640 -20.51 -21.77 11.20
C VAL A 640 -20.58 -21.45 12.68
N VAL A 641 -20.01 -22.33 13.50
CA VAL A 641 -20.30 -22.42 14.92
C VAL A 641 -19.16 -21.84 15.75
N ALA A 642 -19.49 -20.88 16.63
CA ALA A 642 -18.62 -20.52 17.74
C ALA A 642 -19.01 -21.34 18.97
N MET A 643 -18.05 -21.97 19.65
CA MET A 643 -18.25 -22.57 20.97
C MET A 643 -17.68 -21.63 22.01
N VAL A 644 -18.41 -21.39 23.10
CA VAL A 644 -17.99 -20.52 24.20
C VAL A 644 -18.04 -21.30 25.51
N GLY A 645 -16.93 -21.32 26.24
CA GLY A 645 -16.80 -22.03 27.51
C GLY A 645 -15.70 -21.46 28.39
N ASP A 646 -15.59 -21.93 29.63
CA ASP A 646 -14.63 -21.45 30.63
C ASP A 646 -13.71 -22.57 31.20
N GLY A 647 -14.05 -23.84 30.95
CA GLY A 647 -13.40 -24.98 31.62
C GLY A 647 -12.57 -25.93 30.74
N ILE A 648 -11.75 -26.75 31.40
CA ILE A 648 -11.04 -27.91 30.82
C ILE A 648 -12.01 -28.84 30.09
N ASN A 649 -13.21 -29.00 30.64
CA ASN A 649 -14.26 -29.89 30.12
C ASN A 649 -14.78 -29.47 28.73
N ASP A 650 -14.59 -28.20 28.35
CA ASP A 650 -15.05 -27.66 27.07
C ASP A 650 -13.95 -27.58 26.03
N ALA A 651 -12.69 -27.80 26.40
CA ALA A 651 -11.54 -27.73 25.49
C ALA A 651 -11.72 -28.58 24.21
N PRO A 652 -12.25 -29.84 24.27
CA PRO A 652 -12.53 -30.60 23.06
C PRO A 652 -13.61 -29.96 22.16
N ALA A 653 -14.63 -29.35 22.76
CA ALA A 653 -15.71 -28.69 22.03
C ALA A 653 -15.25 -27.35 21.43
N LEU A 654 -14.41 -26.59 22.16
CA LEU A 654 -13.77 -25.36 21.70
C LEU A 654 -12.89 -25.63 20.47
N ALA A 655 -12.03 -26.65 20.53
CA ALA A 655 -11.15 -27.03 19.41
C ALA A 655 -11.90 -27.60 18.19
N THR A 656 -13.10 -28.17 18.40
CA THR A 656 -13.92 -28.75 17.32
C THR A 656 -14.78 -27.69 16.61
N ALA A 657 -15.02 -26.54 17.23
CA ALA A 657 -15.80 -25.46 16.65
C ALA A 657 -15.06 -24.78 15.47
N ASP A 658 -15.78 -24.00 14.66
CA ASP A 658 -15.11 -23.15 13.66
C ASP A 658 -14.43 -21.93 14.31
N LEU A 659 -14.85 -21.60 15.54
CA LEU A 659 -14.23 -20.62 16.41
C LEU A 659 -14.42 -20.99 17.89
N GLY A 660 -13.35 -21.28 18.62
CA GLY A 660 -13.38 -21.46 20.07
C GLY A 660 -13.22 -20.13 20.82
N ILE A 661 -14.10 -19.83 21.78
CA ILE A 661 -14.00 -18.64 22.64
C ILE A 661 -13.92 -19.07 24.11
N ALA A 662 -12.81 -18.75 24.78
CA ALA A 662 -12.66 -18.96 26.21
C ALA A 662 -13.03 -17.70 27.02
N ILE A 663 -13.65 -17.88 28.19
CA ILE A 663 -14.00 -16.78 29.12
C ILE A 663 -13.17 -16.86 30.42
N GLY A 664 -12.68 -15.71 30.88
CA GLY A 664 -12.00 -15.51 32.15
C GLY A 664 -10.56 -16.03 32.18
N THR A 665 -10.03 -16.24 33.38
CA THR A 665 -8.73 -16.91 33.62
C THR A 665 -8.86 -18.43 33.47
N GLY A 666 -9.58 -18.89 32.44
CA GLY A 666 -9.78 -20.31 32.17
C GLY A 666 -8.43 -21.05 32.22
N THR A 667 -8.45 -22.30 32.67
CA THR A 667 -7.24 -23.14 32.80
C THR A 667 -6.37 -23.07 31.54
N ASP A 668 -5.04 -23.20 31.66
CA ASP A 668 -4.09 -23.09 30.52
C ASP A 668 -4.53 -23.91 29.28
N VAL A 669 -5.21 -25.03 29.52
CA VAL A 669 -5.79 -25.92 28.51
C VAL A 669 -6.90 -25.25 27.68
N ALA A 670 -7.81 -24.50 28.32
CA ALA A 670 -8.89 -23.79 27.65
C ALA A 670 -8.37 -22.59 26.84
N ILE A 671 -7.37 -21.87 27.36
CA ILE A 671 -6.70 -20.79 26.64
C ILE A 671 -5.99 -21.35 25.40
N ALA A 672 -5.22 -22.44 25.56
CA ALA A 672 -4.52 -23.10 24.45
C ALA A 672 -5.44 -23.71 23.39
N ALA A 673 -6.67 -24.08 23.75
CA ALA A 673 -7.68 -24.62 22.85
C ALA A 673 -8.60 -23.56 22.23
N SER A 674 -8.46 -22.27 22.60
CA SER A 674 -9.35 -21.19 22.16
C SER A 674 -8.72 -20.31 21.08
N ASP A 675 -9.53 -19.92 20.10
CA ASP A 675 -9.14 -18.94 19.07
C ASP A 675 -9.23 -17.50 19.59
N ILE A 676 -10.18 -17.24 20.48
CA ILE A 676 -10.39 -15.95 21.15
C ILE A 676 -10.47 -16.21 22.66
N THR A 677 -9.73 -15.42 23.43
CA THR A 677 -9.76 -15.48 24.89
C THR A 677 -10.24 -14.15 25.44
N LEU A 678 -11.29 -14.16 26.27
CA LEU A 678 -11.76 -12.99 26.99
C LEU A 678 -11.10 -13.00 28.37
N VAL A 679 -10.19 -12.07 28.62
CA VAL A 679 -9.44 -12.01 29.89
C VAL A 679 -10.38 -11.65 31.04
N GLY A 680 -11.35 -10.77 30.77
CA GLY A 680 -12.46 -10.49 31.69
C GLY A 680 -13.54 -11.57 31.64
N GLY A 681 -14.34 -11.66 32.70
CA GLY A 681 -15.47 -12.59 32.79
C GLY A 681 -16.75 -12.10 32.09
N ASP A 682 -16.71 -10.95 31.40
CA ASP A 682 -17.87 -10.29 30.82
C ASP A 682 -18.23 -10.86 29.43
N LEU A 683 -19.41 -11.48 29.33
CA LEU A 683 -19.97 -12.03 28.10
C LEU A 683 -20.14 -11.01 26.97
N ARG A 684 -20.23 -9.70 27.27
CA ARG A 684 -20.29 -8.63 26.26
C ARG A 684 -18.98 -8.52 25.47
N GLY A 685 -17.89 -9.09 25.97
CA GLY A 685 -16.63 -9.28 25.25
C GLY A 685 -16.82 -10.06 23.95
N ILE A 686 -17.68 -11.09 23.95
CA ILE A 686 -17.99 -11.92 22.75
C ILE A 686 -18.58 -11.03 21.64
N VAL A 687 -19.57 -10.22 22.00
CA VAL A 687 -20.24 -9.31 21.06
C VAL A 687 -19.23 -8.32 20.46
N SER A 688 -18.36 -7.78 21.31
CA SER A 688 -17.34 -6.81 20.93
C SER A 688 -16.27 -7.44 20.01
N ALA A 689 -15.85 -8.67 20.31
CA ALA A 689 -14.91 -9.44 19.50
C ALA A 689 -15.45 -9.69 18.09
N ILE A 690 -16.70 -10.14 18.01
CA ILE A 690 -17.37 -10.39 16.73
C ILE A 690 -17.54 -9.07 15.96
N ASP A 691 -18.08 -8.01 16.55
CA ASP A 691 -18.27 -6.73 15.85
C ASP A 691 -16.93 -6.13 15.37
N LEU A 692 -15.89 -6.17 16.19
CA LEU A 692 -14.55 -5.73 15.82
C LEU A 692 -13.99 -6.55 14.65
N SER A 693 -14.08 -7.89 14.71
CA SER A 693 -13.75 -8.78 13.60
C SER A 693 -14.49 -8.37 12.31
N ARG A 694 -15.81 -8.15 12.38
CA ARG A 694 -16.61 -7.78 11.21
C ARG A 694 -16.16 -6.47 10.59
N ARG A 695 -15.75 -5.50 11.41
CA ARG A 695 -15.20 -4.21 10.95
C ARG A 695 -13.81 -4.38 10.37
N THR A 696 -12.93 -5.12 11.03
CA THR A 696 -11.57 -5.40 10.55
C THR A 696 -11.60 -6.06 9.18
N VAL A 697 -12.39 -7.12 9.00
CA VAL A 697 -12.54 -7.80 7.69
C VAL A 697 -13.16 -6.88 6.63
N ARG A 698 -14.11 -6.00 7.01
CA ARG A 698 -14.65 -5.00 6.07
C ARG A 698 -13.57 -4.02 5.63
N THR A 699 -12.75 -3.53 6.55
CA THR A 699 -11.64 -2.62 6.28
C THR A 699 -10.58 -3.28 5.39
N ILE A 700 -10.27 -4.57 5.61
CA ILE A 700 -9.42 -5.37 4.73
C ILE A 700 -10.02 -5.42 3.32
N LYS A 701 -11.29 -5.80 3.18
CA LYS A 701 -11.97 -5.89 1.86
C LYS A 701 -12.00 -4.54 1.14
N GLN A 702 -12.25 -3.44 1.85
CA GLN A 702 -12.17 -2.09 1.29
C GLN A 702 -10.74 -1.77 0.83
N GLY A 703 -9.75 -2.05 1.67
CA GLY A 703 -8.34 -1.83 1.34
C GLY A 703 -7.90 -2.63 0.11
N LEU A 704 -8.28 -3.91 0.01
CA LEU A 704 -7.99 -4.76 -1.14
C LEU A 704 -8.71 -4.30 -2.41
N LEU A 705 -10.00 -3.93 -2.31
CA LEU A 705 -10.75 -3.39 -3.43
C LEU A 705 -10.10 -2.12 -3.96
N TRP A 706 -9.78 -1.18 -3.08
CA TRP A 706 -9.10 0.06 -3.44
C TRP A 706 -7.69 -0.19 -3.95
N ALA A 707 -6.96 -1.16 -3.41
CA ALA A 707 -5.62 -1.51 -3.87
C ALA A 707 -5.57 -2.09 -5.29
N PHE A 708 -6.71 -2.54 -5.87
CA PHE A 708 -6.78 -3.08 -7.24
C PHE A 708 -7.62 -2.24 -8.19
N ALA A 709 -8.70 -1.62 -7.73
CA ALA A 709 -9.68 -0.98 -8.59
C ALA A 709 -9.07 0.11 -9.48
N TYR A 710 -8.18 0.95 -8.94
CA TYR A 710 -7.51 1.98 -9.75
C TYR A 710 -6.51 1.37 -10.74
N ASN A 711 -5.74 0.34 -10.36
CA ASN A 711 -4.81 -0.31 -11.30
C ASN A 711 -5.57 -0.92 -12.47
N VAL A 712 -6.63 -1.70 -12.19
CA VAL A 712 -7.44 -2.34 -13.23
C VAL A 712 -8.09 -1.31 -14.15
N LEU A 713 -8.56 -0.18 -13.60
CA LEU A 713 -9.17 0.90 -14.39
C LEU A 713 -8.13 1.67 -15.23
N LEU A 714 -6.94 1.91 -14.70
CA LEU A 714 -5.92 2.77 -15.32
C LEU A 714 -4.93 2.00 -16.21
N ILE A 715 -4.79 0.68 -16.08
CA ILE A 715 -3.97 -0.14 -17.00
C ILE A 715 -4.45 0.02 -18.46
N PRO A 716 -5.75 -0.10 -18.80
CA PRO A 716 -6.23 0.14 -20.16
C PRO A 716 -5.95 1.57 -20.66
N VAL A 717 -6.03 2.57 -19.77
CA VAL A 717 -5.72 3.96 -20.09
C VAL A 717 -4.23 4.13 -20.39
N ALA A 718 -3.36 3.53 -19.57
CA ALA A 718 -1.90 3.52 -19.77
C ALA A 718 -1.49 2.74 -21.04
N ALA A 719 -2.21 1.67 -21.35
CA ALA A 719 -2.02 0.90 -22.58
C ALA A 719 -2.48 1.65 -23.84
N GLY A 720 -3.12 2.81 -23.70
CA GLY A 720 -3.53 3.67 -24.80
C GLY A 720 -4.87 3.26 -25.45
N VAL A 721 -5.73 2.51 -24.74
CA VAL A 721 -7.06 2.12 -25.27
C VAL A 721 -7.93 3.35 -25.57
N LEU A 722 -7.76 4.45 -24.82
CA LEU A 722 -8.47 5.72 -25.04
C LEU A 722 -7.79 6.64 -26.06
N TYR A 723 -6.61 6.27 -26.56
CA TYR A 723 -5.86 7.10 -27.49
C TYR A 723 -6.59 7.36 -28.82
N PRO A 724 -7.25 6.37 -29.47
CA PRO A 724 -7.92 6.60 -30.76
C PRO A 724 -9.11 7.57 -30.69
N LEU A 725 -9.74 7.72 -29.52
CA LEU A 725 -10.93 8.55 -29.35
C LEU A 725 -10.55 10.02 -29.07
N ASN A 726 -9.57 10.24 -28.19
CA ASN A 726 -9.32 11.55 -27.58
C ASN A 726 -7.83 11.95 -27.57
N GLY A 727 -6.93 11.11 -28.08
CA GLY A 727 -5.48 11.31 -27.98
C GLY A 727 -4.92 11.19 -26.55
N VAL A 728 -5.69 10.65 -25.60
CA VAL A 728 -5.31 10.59 -24.18
C VAL A 728 -4.40 9.39 -23.91
N LEU A 729 -3.22 9.67 -23.34
CA LEU A 729 -2.32 8.68 -22.75
C LEU A 729 -2.14 9.01 -21.28
N LEU A 730 -1.93 7.97 -20.47
CA LEU A 730 -1.59 8.18 -19.07
C LEU A 730 -0.14 8.62 -18.96
N ASP A 731 0.08 9.85 -18.49
CA ASP A 731 1.42 10.30 -18.16
C ASP A 731 2.00 9.46 -16.99
N PRO A 732 3.24 8.95 -17.10
CA PRO A 732 3.87 8.17 -16.03
C PRO A 732 3.91 8.88 -14.66
N SER A 733 3.99 10.21 -14.64
CA SER A 733 3.95 11.01 -13.39
C SER A 733 2.58 10.93 -12.70
N LEU A 734 1.49 10.98 -13.48
CA LEU A 734 0.13 10.79 -12.98
C LEU A 734 -0.08 9.37 -12.47
N ALA A 735 0.52 8.39 -13.15
CA ALA A 735 0.50 7.00 -12.70
C ALA A 735 1.18 6.81 -11.34
N ALA A 736 2.34 7.46 -11.15
CA ALA A 736 3.07 7.46 -9.90
C ALA A 736 2.29 8.13 -8.75
N ALA A 737 1.64 9.28 -9.03
CA ALA A 737 0.80 9.97 -8.06
C ALA A 737 -0.43 9.13 -7.62
N ALA A 738 -1.11 8.49 -8.58
CA ALA A 738 -2.24 7.60 -8.30
C ALA A 738 -1.82 6.42 -7.38
N MET A 739 -0.62 5.85 -7.62
CA MET A 739 -0.06 4.78 -6.79
C MET A 739 0.23 5.21 -5.34
N ALA A 740 0.78 6.42 -5.15
CA ALA A 740 1.02 6.96 -3.82
C ALA A 740 -0.30 7.15 -3.05
N MET A 741 -1.32 7.69 -3.71
CA MET A 741 -2.63 7.95 -3.12
C MET A 741 -3.36 6.66 -2.74
N SER A 742 -3.18 5.59 -3.53
CA SER A 742 -3.67 4.25 -3.19
C SER A 742 -3.09 3.75 -1.86
N SER A 743 -1.78 3.86 -1.64
CA SER A 743 -1.12 3.44 -0.40
C SER A 743 -1.58 4.26 0.81
N VAL A 744 -1.72 5.58 0.63
CA VAL A 744 -2.28 6.47 1.67
C VAL A 744 -3.71 6.05 2.02
N SER A 745 -4.56 5.85 1.02
CA SER A 745 -5.97 5.49 1.22
C SER A 745 -6.16 4.20 2.02
N VAL A 746 -5.34 3.19 1.74
CA VAL A 746 -5.41 1.88 2.40
C VAL A 746 -4.94 1.97 3.85
N VAL A 747 -3.81 2.62 4.10
CA VAL A 747 -3.26 2.77 5.45
C VAL A 747 -4.18 3.61 6.32
N THR A 748 -4.65 4.75 5.83
CA THR A 748 -5.55 5.60 6.61
C THR A 748 -6.91 4.97 6.82
N ASN A 749 -7.41 4.15 5.87
CA ASN A 749 -8.62 3.36 6.07
C ASN A 749 -8.45 2.33 7.19
N ALA A 750 -7.29 1.66 7.28
CA ALA A 750 -6.98 0.74 8.38
C ALA A 750 -6.96 1.45 9.74
N LEU A 751 -6.38 2.65 9.81
CA LEU A 751 -6.31 3.44 11.05
C LEU A 751 -7.69 3.87 11.61
N ARG A 752 -8.76 3.79 10.81
CA ARG A 752 -10.14 4.07 11.27
C ARG A 752 -10.68 3.04 12.26
N LEU A 753 -10.02 1.90 12.41
CA LEU A 753 -10.33 0.91 13.43
C LEU A 753 -9.91 1.37 14.84
N ARG A 754 -8.95 2.30 14.95
CA ARG A 754 -8.43 2.77 16.25
C ARG A 754 -9.47 3.44 17.15
N PRO A 755 -10.35 4.34 16.69
CA PRO A 755 -11.41 4.93 17.52
C PRO A 755 -12.61 3.99 17.75
N PHE A 756 -12.46 2.68 17.54
CA PHE A 756 -13.54 1.71 17.79
C PHE A 756 -14.03 1.77 19.23
N ARG A 757 -15.36 1.81 19.40
CA ARG A 757 -16.05 1.71 20.69
C ARG A 757 -17.13 0.62 20.61
N PRO A 758 -17.25 -0.26 21.62
CA PRO A 758 -18.31 -1.25 21.70
C PRO A 758 -19.70 -0.61 21.53
N GLY A 759 -20.56 -1.20 20.69
CA GLY A 759 -21.95 -0.73 20.50
C GLY A 759 -22.12 0.51 19.60
N SER A 760 -21.05 1.17 19.15
CA SER A 760 -21.15 2.30 18.22
C SER A 760 -21.66 1.86 16.83
N ARG A 761 -22.76 2.40 16.29
CA ARG A 761 -23.14 2.10 14.90
C ARG A 761 -22.22 2.83 13.92
N ALA A 762 -21.24 2.13 13.35
CA ALA A 762 -20.46 2.67 12.24
C ALA A 762 -21.32 2.74 10.97
N SER A 763 -21.61 3.95 10.47
CA SER A 763 -22.37 4.10 9.23
C SER A 763 -21.54 3.63 8.02
N ARG A 764 -22.15 2.87 7.11
CA ARG A 764 -21.48 2.47 5.85
C ARG A 764 -21.14 3.70 4.99
N LEU A 765 -21.92 4.76 5.11
CA LEU A 765 -21.80 6.01 4.36
C LEU A 765 -20.53 6.80 4.73
N THR A 766 -20.16 6.87 6.01
CA THR A 766 -18.89 7.50 6.42
C THR A 766 -17.68 6.68 5.97
N GLY A 767 -17.85 5.35 5.88
CA GLY A 767 -16.98 4.39 5.21
C GLY A 767 -16.49 4.86 3.84
N TRP A 768 -17.44 4.91 2.92
CA TRP A 768 -17.23 5.24 1.51
C TRP A 768 -16.99 6.72 1.27
N GLY A 769 -17.59 7.61 2.06
CA GLY A 769 -17.35 9.06 1.97
C GLY A 769 -15.89 9.44 2.17
N TYR A 770 -15.21 8.79 3.14
CA TYR A 770 -13.78 8.98 3.35
C TYR A 770 -12.93 8.58 2.14
N LEU A 771 -13.20 7.39 1.59
CA LEU A 771 -12.46 6.85 0.45
C LEU A 771 -12.73 7.68 -0.83
N THR A 772 -13.97 8.13 -1.01
CA THR A 772 -14.36 9.03 -2.10
C THR A 772 -13.66 10.38 -1.97
N GLY A 773 -13.55 10.94 -0.77
CA GLY A 773 -12.81 12.18 -0.52
C GLY A 773 -11.33 12.08 -0.90
N ILE A 774 -10.68 10.96 -0.56
CA ILE A 774 -9.29 10.70 -0.97
C ILE A 774 -9.17 10.56 -2.49
N ALA A 775 -10.11 9.86 -3.13
CA ALA A 775 -10.13 9.73 -4.58
C ALA A 775 -10.29 11.09 -5.28
N CYS A 776 -11.19 11.95 -4.80
CA CYS A 776 -11.34 13.31 -5.31
C CYS A 776 -10.06 14.14 -5.14
N LEU A 777 -9.38 14.03 -4.00
CA LEU A 777 -8.10 14.70 -3.79
C LEU A 777 -7.03 14.20 -4.75
N ALA A 778 -6.95 12.88 -4.98
CA ALA A 778 -6.00 12.29 -5.92
C ALA A 778 -6.24 12.79 -7.36
N VAL A 779 -7.50 12.83 -7.79
CA VAL A 779 -7.90 13.37 -9.10
C VAL A 779 -7.58 14.86 -9.20
N ALA A 780 -7.84 15.64 -8.15
CA ALA A 780 -7.54 17.07 -8.13
C ALA A 780 -6.02 17.34 -8.24
N VAL A 781 -5.19 16.57 -7.54
CA VAL A 781 -3.72 16.66 -7.64
C VAL A 781 -3.26 16.29 -9.05
N GLY A 782 -3.76 15.19 -9.62
CA GLY A 782 -3.43 14.78 -10.98
C GLY A 782 -3.86 15.80 -12.05
N ALA A 783 -5.07 16.34 -11.93
CA ALA A 783 -5.55 17.40 -12.82
C ALA A 783 -4.71 18.67 -12.70
N GLY A 784 -4.28 19.04 -11.48
CA GLY A 784 -3.39 20.17 -11.24
C GLY A 784 -2.03 20.01 -11.93
N PHE A 785 -1.38 18.84 -11.82
CA PHE A 785 -0.14 18.55 -12.53
C PHE A 785 -0.31 18.57 -14.05
N THR A 786 -1.42 18.01 -14.55
CA THR A 786 -1.74 18.03 -15.99
C THR A 786 -1.91 19.47 -16.49
N ALA A 787 -2.64 20.30 -15.76
CA ALA A 787 -2.82 21.71 -16.10
C ALA A 787 -1.48 22.46 -16.09
N LEU A 788 -0.63 22.21 -15.09
CA LEU A 788 0.70 22.83 -14.98
C LEU A 788 1.61 22.46 -16.16
N SER A 789 1.60 21.19 -16.59
CA SER A 789 2.39 20.70 -17.73
C SER A 789 2.03 21.37 -19.06
N ARG A 790 0.82 21.95 -19.17
CA ARG A 790 0.33 22.63 -20.37
C ARG A 790 0.56 24.15 -20.35
N THR A 791 1.22 24.68 -19.34
CA THR A 791 1.53 26.12 -19.26
C THR A 791 2.64 26.51 -20.24
N GLU A 792 2.66 27.77 -20.69
CA GLU A 792 3.72 28.29 -21.56
C GLU A 792 5.13 28.14 -20.96
N ALA A 793 5.24 28.21 -19.63
CA ALA A 793 6.51 27.98 -18.94
C ALA A 793 6.98 26.53 -19.08
N ALA A 794 6.07 25.57 -18.96
CA ALA A 794 6.37 24.15 -19.14
C ALA A 794 6.69 23.81 -20.62
N GLN A 795 6.00 24.43 -21.58
CA GLN A 795 6.27 24.27 -23.01
C GLN A 795 7.60 24.90 -23.45
N ARG A 796 8.04 25.96 -22.76
CA ARG A 796 9.38 26.56 -22.95
C ARG A 796 10.45 25.91 -22.07
N GLY A 797 10.05 25.05 -21.14
CA GLY A 797 10.96 24.24 -20.34
C GLY A 797 11.66 23.19 -21.20
N MET A 798 12.70 22.58 -20.67
CA MET A 798 13.54 21.63 -21.41
C MET A 798 12.77 20.47 -22.04
N ASN A 799 11.78 19.91 -21.33
CA ASN A 799 10.91 18.87 -21.90
C ASN A 799 10.09 19.38 -23.09
N GLY A 800 9.61 20.63 -23.03
CA GLY A 800 8.91 21.27 -24.13
C GLY A 800 9.81 21.62 -25.31
N VAL A 801 11.05 22.07 -25.05
CA VAL A 801 12.08 22.30 -26.08
C VAL A 801 12.48 20.99 -26.76
N LEU A 802 12.68 19.91 -25.99
CA LEU A 802 12.97 18.58 -26.51
C LEU A 802 11.81 18.03 -27.34
N ALA A 803 10.56 18.25 -26.92
CA ALA A 803 9.37 17.84 -27.66
C ALA A 803 9.18 18.67 -28.95
N TRP A 804 9.48 19.96 -28.92
CA TRP A 804 9.43 20.83 -30.10
C TRP A 804 10.52 20.48 -31.12
N ALA A 805 11.77 20.29 -30.68
CA ALA A 805 12.88 19.87 -31.55
C ALA A 805 12.59 18.53 -32.27
N GLN A 806 11.86 17.63 -31.60
CA GLN A 806 11.40 16.37 -32.21
C GLN A 806 10.42 16.59 -33.36
N ASP A 807 9.50 17.55 -33.23
CA ASP A 807 8.49 17.84 -34.28
C ASP A 807 9.11 18.60 -35.47
N THR A 808 10.16 19.39 -35.23
CA THR A 808 10.87 20.15 -36.26
C THR A 808 12.00 19.39 -36.96
N GLY A 809 12.30 18.16 -36.51
CA GLY A 809 13.36 17.31 -37.08
C GLY A 809 14.77 17.86 -36.89
N MET A 810 14.96 18.79 -35.95
CA MET A 810 16.26 19.37 -35.64
C MET A 810 17.10 18.41 -34.80
N PRO A 811 18.33 18.08 -35.23
CA PRO A 811 19.23 17.20 -34.49
C PRO A 811 19.70 17.90 -33.20
N MET A 812 19.46 17.30 -32.04
CA MET A 812 19.95 17.85 -30.76
C MET A 812 21.32 17.27 -30.42
N ARG A 813 22.39 18.01 -30.72
CA ARG A 813 23.72 17.71 -30.19
C ARG A 813 24.02 18.58 -28.96
N PRO A 814 24.74 18.04 -27.96
CA PRO A 814 25.19 18.82 -26.81
C PRO A 814 25.91 20.14 -27.22
N ALA A 815 26.84 20.08 -28.18
CA ALA A 815 27.65 21.25 -28.60
C ALA A 815 26.94 22.31 -29.48
N MET A 816 25.61 22.50 -29.40
CA MET A 816 24.87 23.37 -30.32
C MET A 816 24.81 24.86 -29.99
N SER A 817 25.47 25.33 -28.93
CA SER A 817 25.58 26.79 -28.65
C SER A 817 26.32 27.57 -29.75
N VAL A 818 27.07 26.87 -30.62
CA VAL A 818 27.92 27.47 -31.66
C VAL A 818 27.63 26.91 -33.06
N MET A 819 26.62 26.05 -33.22
CA MET A 819 26.41 25.25 -34.44
C MET A 819 25.02 25.41 -35.08
N MET A 820 24.34 26.54 -34.83
CA MET A 820 23.13 26.92 -35.59
C MET A 820 23.45 27.43 -37.00
N THR A 821 24.73 27.70 -37.27
CA THR A 821 25.27 27.75 -38.62
C THR A 821 25.39 26.32 -39.15
N THR A 822 24.33 25.80 -39.74
CA THR A 822 24.50 24.78 -40.79
C THR A 822 25.16 25.47 -42.00
N GLU A 823 26.43 25.86 -41.86
CA GLU A 823 27.34 26.21 -42.96
C GLU A 823 27.70 24.97 -43.81
N SER A 824 26.83 23.96 -43.80
CA SER A 824 26.97 22.77 -44.62
C SER A 824 26.18 23.04 -45.90
N GLU A 825 26.91 23.29 -47.00
CA GLU A 825 26.26 23.57 -48.28
C GLU A 825 25.28 22.44 -48.65
N PRO A 826 24.06 22.79 -49.12
CA PRO A 826 23.11 21.80 -49.59
C PRO A 826 23.72 20.89 -50.65
N VAL A 827 23.37 19.61 -50.59
CA VAL A 827 23.89 18.60 -51.52
C VAL A 827 22.90 18.43 -52.67
N PRO A 828 23.35 18.40 -53.94
CA PRO A 828 22.47 18.09 -55.07
C PRO A 828 21.78 16.73 -54.89
N ALA A 829 20.51 16.63 -55.30
CA ALA A 829 19.74 15.38 -55.19
C ALA A 829 20.44 14.17 -55.85
N GLU A 830 21.14 14.39 -56.96
CA GLU A 830 21.93 13.36 -57.65
C GLU A 830 23.07 12.79 -56.79
N ASP A 831 23.77 13.65 -56.05
CA ASP A 831 24.86 13.27 -55.15
C ASP A 831 24.34 12.55 -53.89
N ALA A 832 23.14 12.95 -53.45
CA ALA A 832 22.38 12.24 -52.41
C ALA A 832 21.75 10.92 -52.92
N ARG A 833 22.00 10.53 -54.17
CA ARG A 833 21.42 9.34 -54.83
C ARG A 833 19.89 9.36 -54.91
N LEU A 834 19.29 10.54 -54.96
CA LEU A 834 17.86 10.74 -55.08
C LEU A 834 17.46 11.32 -56.44
N LYS A 835 16.32 10.86 -56.95
CA LYS A 835 15.63 11.40 -58.10
C LYS A 835 14.38 12.11 -57.61
N VAL A 836 14.35 13.42 -57.78
CA VAL A 836 13.17 14.24 -57.51
C VAL A 836 12.45 14.51 -58.83
N SER A 837 11.13 14.47 -58.84
CA SER A 837 10.31 14.77 -60.02
C SER A 837 9.10 15.62 -59.62
N VAL A 838 8.93 16.76 -60.28
CA VAL A 838 7.83 17.70 -60.07
C VAL A 838 6.86 17.57 -61.24
N GLU A 839 5.69 17.00 -60.97
CA GLU A 839 4.60 16.83 -61.92
C GLU A 839 3.56 17.94 -61.73
N ALA A 840 3.33 18.71 -62.79
CA ALA A 840 2.18 19.62 -62.89
C ALA A 840 1.09 18.99 -63.79
N PRO A 841 -0.22 19.15 -63.49
CA PRO A 841 -1.30 18.58 -64.29
C PRO A 841 -1.26 19.07 -65.75
N ALA A 842 -1.59 18.18 -66.71
CA ALA A 842 -1.70 18.59 -68.11
C ALA A 842 -2.75 19.72 -68.27
N GLY A 843 -2.36 20.84 -68.87
CA GLY A 843 -3.23 22.00 -69.07
C GLY A 843 -3.20 23.09 -68.00
N VAL A 844 -2.11 23.21 -67.21
CA VAL A 844 -1.90 24.36 -66.31
C VAL A 844 -2.07 25.67 -67.09
N ALA A 845 -2.97 26.52 -66.62
CA ALA A 845 -3.25 27.83 -67.17
C ALA A 845 -2.96 28.91 -66.11
N PRO A 846 -2.45 30.09 -66.50
CA PRO A 846 -2.25 31.20 -65.59
C PRO A 846 -3.54 31.58 -64.86
N GLY A 847 -3.42 31.93 -63.58
CA GLY A 847 -4.54 32.32 -62.71
C GLY A 847 -5.42 31.17 -62.24
N ARG A 848 -5.21 29.92 -62.71
CA ARG A 848 -5.92 28.73 -62.20
C ARG A 848 -5.03 27.94 -61.25
N THR A 849 -5.57 27.56 -60.09
CA THR A 849 -4.88 26.70 -59.13
C THR A 849 -4.71 25.30 -59.71
N ALA A 850 -3.47 24.80 -59.66
CA ALA A 850 -3.11 23.44 -60.01
C ALA A 850 -2.43 22.76 -58.81
N THR A 851 -2.50 21.44 -58.70
CA THR A 851 -1.78 20.69 -57.67
C THR A 851 -0.44 20.24 -58.21
N LEU A 852 0.65 20.81 -57.69
CA LEU A 852 2.00 20.33 -57.95
C LEU A 852 2.23 19.06 -57.13
N ARG A 853 2.71 18.00 -57.77
CA ARG A 853 3.09 16.75 -57.09
C ARG A 853 4.58 16.55 -57.19
N ILE A 854 5.24 16.34 -56.07
CA ILE A 854 6.67 16.06 -56.01
C ILE A 854 6.87 14.61 -55.57
N ARG A 855 7.60 13.84 -56.37
CA ARG A 855 8.03 12.48 -56.02
C ARG A 855 9.53 12.44 -55.79
N VAL A 856 9.92 11.91 -54.64
CA VAL A 856 11.30 11.65 -54.25
C VAL A 856 11.52 10.14 -54.22
N ALA A 857 12.49 9.65 -54.99
CA ALA A 857 12.81 8.23 -55.08
C ALA A 857 14.32 7.99 -55.15
N ASP A 858 14.77 6.84 -54.68
CA ASP A 858 16.17 6.42 -54.79
C ASP A 858 16.55 6.14 -56.26
N THR A 859 17.67 6.70 -56.71
CA THR A 859 18.15 6.62 -58.10
C THR A 859 18.54 5.21 -58.53
N GLY A 860 19.06 4.37 -57.62
CA GLY A 860 19.54 3.03 -57.93
C GLY A 860 18.45 1.97 -57.95
N THR A 861 17.45 2.12 -57.07
CA THR A 861 16.38 1.12 -56.85
C THR A 861 15.03 1.57 -57.39
N GLY A 862 14.83 2.87 -57.66
CA GLY A 862 13.55 3.45 -58.06
C GLY A 862 12.48 3.43 -56.97
N ARG A 863 12.83 3.02 -55.74
CA ARG A 863 11.88 2.97 -54.61
C ARG A 863 11.65 4.37 -54.07
N PRO A 864 10.42 4.73 -53.66
CA PRO A 864 10.15 6.03 -53.06
C PRO A 864 10.95 6.22 -51.76
N ALA A 865 11.44 7.44 -51.53
CA ALA A 865 12.13 7.80 -50.30
C ALA A 865 11.14 7.72 -49.10
N GLN A 866 11.59 7.10 -48.00
CA GLN A 866 10.77 6.88 -46.80
C GLN A 866 11.30 7.63 -45.57
N ASP A 867 12.42 8.29 -45.74
CA ASP A 867 13.28 8.90 -44.75
C ASP A 867 13.33 10.42 -44.85
N VAL A 868 12.54 11.02 -45.75
CA VAL A 868 12.29 12.47 -45.73
C VAL A 868 11.67 12.84 -44.38
N VAL A 869 12.21 13.85 -43.73
CA VAL A 869 11.74 14.36 -42.43
C VAL A 869 11.29 15.81 -42.55
N ARG A 870 10.51 16.27 -41.57
CA ARG A 870 10.26 17.70 -41.44
C ARG A 870 11.56 18.39 -41.09
N SER A 871 11.84 19.49 -41.77
CA SER A 871 12.87 20.46 -41.45
C SER A 871 12.13 21.78 -41.29
N HIS A 872 12.33 22.49 -40.18
CA HIS A 872 11.71 23.81 -39.98
C HIS A 872 10.16 23.77 -40.07
N GLU A 873 9.51 22.78 -39.42
CA GLU A 873 8.04 22.53 -39.45
C GLU A 873 7.45 22.12 -40.82
N ALA A 874 8.22 22.15 -41.91
CA ALA A 874 7.79 21.75 -43.25
C ALA A 874 8.47 20.45 -43.72
N TRP A 875 7.79 19.63 -44.51
CA TRP A 875 8.42 18.43 -45.10
C TRP A 875 9.41 18.76 -46.23
N MET A 876 9.17 19.87 -46.91
CA MET A 876 9.92 20.33 -48.05
C MET A 876 9.65 21.82 -48.25
N HIS A 877 10.70 22.59 -48.51
CA HIS A 877 10.61 23.96 -48.97
C HIS A 877 10.65 23.95 -50.50
N VAL A 878 9.59 24.48 -51.13
CA VAL A 878 9.53 24.60 -52.58
C VAL A 878 9.49 26.08 -52.94
N VAL A 879 10.51 26.54 -53.65
CA VAL A 879 10.62 27.91 -54.13
C VAL A 879 10.34 27.93 -55.63
N VAL A 880 9.30 28.66 -56.01
CA VAL A 880 8.89 28.83 -57.41
C VAL A 880 9.19 30.25 -57.85
N THR A 881 10.07 30.40 -58.84
CA THR A 881 10.41 31.68 -59.45
C THR A 881 10.12 31.66 -60.95
N ARG A 882 9.71 32.81 -61.50
CA ARG A 882 9.71 33.01 -62.97
C ARG A 882 11.13 33.35 -63.41
N ASP A 883 11.51 33.02 -64.65
CA ASP A 883 12.86 33.29 -65.18
C ASP A 883 13.38 34.72 -65.01
N ASP A 884 12.49 35.71 -65.03
CA ASP A 884 12.83 37.12 -64.84
C ASP A 884 12.83 37.56 -63.36
N LEU A 885 12.67 36.59 -62.45
CA LEU A 885 12.59 36.78 -61.00
C LEU A 885 11.49 37.77 -60.57
N GLY A 886 10.49 38.02 -61.43
CA GLY A 886 9.35 38.90 -61.16
C GLY A 886 8.23 38.21 -60.39
N THR A 887 8.28 36.88 -60.27
CA THR A 887 7.37 36.08 -59.44
C THR A 887 8.18 35.26 -58.45
N PHE A 888 7.73 35.22 -57.20
CA PHE A 888 8.28 34.41 -56.12
C PHE A 888 7.14 33.77 -55.33
N ALA A 889 7.27 32.48 -55.04
CA ALA A 889 6.43 31.80 -54.08
C ALA A 889 7.27 30.80 -53.28
N HIS A 890 7.10 30.83 -51.96
CA HIS A 890 7.65 29.85 -51.04
C HIS A 890 6.49 29.01 -50.51
N ILE A 891 6.43 27.75 -50.93
CA ILE A 891 5.29 26.85 -50.68
C ILE A 891 5.78 25.54 -50.05
N HIS A 892 4.91 24.90 -49.28
CA HIS A 892 5.25 23.73 -48.46
C HIS A 892 4.36 22.54 -48.83
N PRO A 893 4.87 21.58 -49.61
CA PRO A 893 4.17 20.35 -49.94
C PRO A 893 3.90 19.45 -48.74
N GLU A 894 2.69 18.86 -48.72
CA GLU A 894 2.29 17.90 -47.70
C GLU A 894 2.30 16.47 -48.25
N PRO A 895 2.59 15.45 -47.42
CA PRO A 895 2.53 14.05 -47.84
C PRO A 895 1.14 13.65 -48.31
N THR A 896 1.06 12.96 -49.44
CA THR A 896 -0.22 12.50 -50.02
C THR A 896 -0.76 11.22 -49.39
N GLY A 897 -0.03 10.63 -48.44
CA GLY A 897 -0.27 9.28 -47.89
C GLY A 897 0.40 8.16 -48.69
N ARG A 898 0.98 8.45 -49.85
CA ARG A 898 1.86 7.53 -50.59
C ARG A 898 3.32 7.82 -50.24
N PRO A 899 4.16 6.80 -49.97
CA PRO A 899 5.58 7.00 -49.63
C PRO A 899 6.30 7.81 -50.71
N GLY A 900 7.11 8.79 -50.29
CA GLY A 900 7.90 9.64 -51.18
C GLY A 900 7.11 10.60 -52.08
N GLU A 901 5.77 10.72 -51.93
CA GLU A 901 4.93 11.59 -52.76
C GLU A 901 4.29 12.73 -51.94
N PHE A 902 4.61 13.96 -52.31
CA PHE A 902 4.15 15.20 -51.69
C PHE A 902 3.31 16.02 -52.69
N ALA A 903 2.39 16.83 -52.18
CA ALA A 903 1.56 17.68 -53.03
C ALA A 903 1.30 19.05 -52.41
N VAL A 904 1.20 20.07 -53.27
CA VAL A 904 0.84 21.44 -52.88
C VAL A 904 -0.05 22.10 -53.93
N PRO A 905 -1.16 22.76 -53.55
CA PRO A 905 -1.91 23.61 -54.47
C PRO A 905 -1.12 24.89 -54.74
N PHE A 906 -0.93 25.22 -56.02
CA PHE A 906 -0.24 26.43 -56.44
C PHE A 906 -0.92 27.05 -57.66
N THR A 907 -1.01 28.38 -57.68
CA THR A 907 -1.54 29.15 -58.82
C THR A 907 -0.39 29.90 -59.48
N PHE A 908 -0.08 29.55 -60.72
CA PHE A 908 0.87 30.31 -61.53
C PHE A 908 0.21 31.63 -61.95
N PRO A 909 0.73 32.80 -61.53
CA PRO A 909 0.02 34.07 -61.75
C PRO A 909 0.03 34.52 -63.21
N THR A 910 1.09 34.17 -63.96
CA THR A 910 1.26 34.60 -65.35
C THR A 910 1.74 33.44 -66.22
N VAL A 911 1.65 33.64 -67.52
CA VAL A 911 2.23 32.74 -68.51
C VAL A 911 3.77 32.92 -68.49
N GLY A 912 4.56 31.86 -68.59
CA GLY A 912 6.02 31.97 -68.51
C GLY A 912 6.75 30.65 -68.25
N ARG A 913 8.09 30.70 -68.29
CA ARG A 913 8.94 29.62 -67.77
C ARG A 913 9.25 29.87 -66.30
N TYR A 914 9.05 28.84 -65.49
CA TYR A 914 9.21 28.84 -64.05
C TYR A 914 10.29 27.84 -63.65
N THR A 915 11.15 28.24 -62.74
CA THR A 915 12.10 27.36 -62.06
C THR A 915 11.54 27.01 -60.69
N ILE A 916 11.58 25.72 -60.36
CA ILE A 916 11.11 25.15 -59.10
C ILE A 916 12.32 24.55 -58.39
N HIS A 917 12.68 25.14 -57.26
CA HIS A 917 13.70 24.62 -56.36
C HIS A 917 13.01 23.84 -55.24
N SER A 918 13.43 22.59 -55.02
CA SER A 918 12.93 21.77 -53.92
C SER A 918 14.07 21.51 -52.94
N GLU A 919 13.83 21.80 -51.66
CA GLU A 919 14.78 21.61 -50.58
C GLU A 919 14.12 20.80 -49.47
N PHE A 920 14.77 19.72 -49.03
CA PHE A 920 14.25 18.85 -47.97
C PHE A 920 15.39 18.10 -47.28
N ARG A 921 15.09 17.52 -46.12
CA ARG A 921 16.09 16.80 -45.30
C ARG A 921 15.77 15.32 -45.20
N LEU A 922 16.82 14.51 -45.14
CA LEU A 922 16.74 13.08 -44.82
C LEU A 922 17.01 12.84 -43.34
N ARG A 923 16.39 11.80 -42.77
CA ARG A 923 16.55 11.45 -41.35
C ARG A 923 18.01 11.16 -41.02
N GLY A 924 18.56 11.91 -40.06
CA GLY A 924 19.92 11.71 -39.53
C GLY A 924 21.02 12.39 -40.34
N GLU A 925 20.68 13.11 -41.41
CA GLU A 925 21.60 13.94 -42.18
C GLU A 925 21.48 15.41 -41.75
N MET A 926 22.62 16.12 -41.69
CA MET A 926 22.67 17.54 -41.33
C MET A 926 22.49 18.46 -42.54
N THR A 927 22.83 17.98 -43.74
CA THR A 927 22.75 18.73 -45.00
C THR A 927 21.40 18.58 -45.65
N ASP A 928 20.84 19.70 -46.12
CA ASP A 928 19.65 19.69 -46.93
C ASP A 928 19.97 19.19 -48.35
N VAL A 929 18.99 18.54 -48.97
CA VAL A 929 19.04 18.04 -50.34
C VAL A 929 18.34 19.04 -51.23
N LEU A 930 19.03 19.48 -52.29
CA LEU A 930 18.51 20.45 -53.25
C LEU A 930 18.25 19.80 -54.62
N ASP A 931 17.09 20.09 -55.20
CA ASP A 931 16.74 19.75 -56.58
C ASP A 931 16.22 20.98 -57.34
N ARG A 932 16.41 20.99 -58.67
CA ARG A 932 15.94 22.06 -59.56
C ARG A 932 15.21 21.47 -60.76
N GLN A 933 14.00 21.95 -61.02
CA GLN A 933 13.23 21.59 -62.21
C GLN A 933 12.63 22.82 -62.90
N GLU A 934 12.49 22.75 -64.22
CA GLU A 934 11.88 23.81 -65.02
C GLU A 934 10.52 23.37 -65.54
N ILE A 935 9.50 24.24 -65.39
CA ILE A 935 8.14 24.02 -65.90
C ILE A 935 7.75 25.23 -66.74
N THR A 936 7.19 24.98 -67.92
CA THR A 936 6.63 26.04 -68.77
C THR A 936 5.11 26.06 -68.64
N VAL A 937 4.55 27.22 -68.33
CA VAL A 937 3.10 27.44 -68.22
C VAL A 937 2.63 28.28 -69.41
N GLY A 938 1.73 27.72 -70.23
CA GLY A 938 1.19 28.33 -71.45
C GLY A 938 1.98 28.06 -72.74
N ARG A 939 1.71 28.82 -73.82
CA ARG A 939 2.31 28.55 -75.15
C ARG A 939 3.78 28.97 -75.22
N PRO A 940 4.69 28.10 -75.73
CA PRO A 940 6.09 28.46 -75.96
C PRO A 940 6.20 29.62 -76.95
N GLY A 941 6.92 30.70 -76.58
CA GLY A 941 7.29 31.79 -77.49
C GLY A 941 6.70 33.18 -77.24
N ALA A 942 5.92 33.40 -76.17
CA ALA A 942 5.27 34.69 -75.89
C ALA A 942 5.80 35.41 -74.63
N PHE A 943 7.10 35.31 -74.34
CA PHE A 943 7.70 35.96 -73.16
C PHE A 943 8.88 36.85 -73.56
N THR A 944 8.69 38.15 -73.46
CA THR A 944 9.78 39.12 -73.41
C THR A 944 10.20 39.27 -71.95
N SER A 945 11.45 38.93 -71.62
CA SER A 945 12.06 39.30 -70.34
C SER A 945 12.06 40.83 -70.22
N SER A 946 11.34 41.40 -69.24
CA SER A 946 11.43 42.84 -68.98
C SER A 946 12.33 43.14 -67.80
N ASP A 947 13.19 44.13 -68.04
CA ASP A 947 13.99 44.95 -67.15
C ASP A 947 15.18 44.35 -66.40
N THR A 948 16.35 44.83 -66.85
CA THR A 948 17.58 45.08 -66.11
C THR A 948 17.28 45.54 -64.69
N ALA A 949 17.45 44.66 -63.70
CA ALA A 949 17.28 45.05 -62.31
C ALA A 949 18.43 46.00 -61.92
N SER A 950 18.08 47.17 -61.40
CA SER A 950 18.99 48.03 -60.64
C SER A 950 18.88 47.68 -59.16
N PRO A 951 19.87 48.02 -58.30
CA PRO A 951 19.73 47.87 -56.86
C PRO A 951 18.43 48.51 -56.35
N SER A 952 17.70 47.80 -55.49
CA SER A 952 16.46 48.34 -54.91
C SER A 952 16.80 49.31 -53.77
N PRO A 953 15.85 50.19 -53.37
CA PRO A 953 15.95 50.86 -52.09
C PRO A 953 16.17 49.83 -50.96
N ARG A 954 17.05 50.17 -50.00
CA ARG A 954 17.33 49.37 -48.79
C ARG A 954 16.20 49.45 -47.75
N GLU A 955 15.08 50.11 -48.07
CA GLU A 955 13.88 50.19 -47.24
C GLU A 955 12.66 49.79 -48.08
N GLN A 956 11.77 48.99 -47.49
CA GLN A 956 10.50 48.54 -48.08
C GLN A 956 9.37 48.68 -47.06
N VAL A 957 8.15 48.97 -47.52
CA VAL A 957 6.94 49.00 -46.67
C VAL A 957 6.00 47.89 -47.11
N VAL A 958 5.72 46.93 -46.23
CA VAL A 958 4.88 45.76 -46.51
C VAL A 958 3.92 45.53 -45.34
N GLY A 959 2.61 45.45 -45.62
CA GLY A 959 1.60 45.13 -44.60
C GLY A 959 1.54 46.10 -43.41
N GLY A 960 1.94 47.36 -43.59
CA GLY A 960 2.02 48.36 -42.51
C GLY A 960 3.34 48.36 -41.72
N LEU A 961 4.28 47.50 -42.08
CA LEU A 961 5.61 47.41 -41.48
C LEU A 961 6.67 48.00 -42.42
N ARG A 962 7.52 48.89 -41.90
CA ARG A 962 8.74 49.38 -42.56
C ARG A 962 9.88 48.41 -42.24
N VAL A 963 10.45 47.80 -43.28
CA VAL A 963 11.58 46.86 -43.19
C VAL A 963 12.80 47.49 -43.86
N THR A 964 13.86 47.72 -43.09
CA THR A 964 15.12 48.28 -43.59
C THR A 964 16.21 47.22 -43.54
N LEU A 965 16.94 47.04 -44.64
CA LEU A 965 18.08 46.13 -44.76
C LEU A 965 19.39 46.91 -44.65
N THR A 966 20.16 46.68 -43.59
CA THR A 966 21.49 47.26 -43.39
C THR A 966 22.59 46.22 -43.56
N GLY A 967 23.84 46.67 -43.78
CA GLY A 967 24.98 45.80 -44.09
C GLY A 967 25.33 45.76 -45.59
N GLU A 968 26.56 45.36 -45.90
CA GLU A 968 27.05 45.26 -47.28
C GLU A 968 27.21 43.80 -47.70
N ALA A 969 26.91 43.53 -48.99
CA ALA A 969 27.09 42.21 -49.57
C ALA A 969 28.50 42.13 -50.20
N GLU A 970 29.31 41.19 -49.75
CA GLU A 970 30.67 40.96 -50.21
C GLU A 970 30.77 39.61 -50.93
N ALA A 971 31.36 39.61 -52.14
CA ALA A 971 31.55 38.40 -52.91
C ALA A 971 32.71 37.55 -52.37
N GLY A 972 32.53 36.23 -52.34
CA GLY A 972 33.54 35.26 -51.91
C GLY A 972 33.74 35.15 -50.39
N GLY A 973 32.97 35.90 -49.60
CA GLY A 973 32.96 35.86 -48.13
C GLY A 973 31.57 35.71 -47.53
N ARG A 974 31.50 35.69 -46.19
CA ARG A 974 30.25 35.75 -45.42
C ARG A 974 29.91 37.22 -45.19
N SER A 975 28.70 37.61 -45.58
CA SER A 975 28.15 38.96 -45.39
C SER A 975 27.19 38.96 -44.21
N ASP A 976 27.33 39.96 -43.34
CA ASP A 976 26.44 40.18 -42.20
C ASP A 976 25.45 41.30 -42.54
N LEU A 977 24.20 40.91 -42.74
CA LEU A 977 23.09 41.79 -43.05
C LEU A 977 22.15 41.87 -41.84
N THR A 978 21.38 42.95 -41.74
CA THR A 978 20.41 43.11 -40.64
C THR A 978 19.10 43.67 -41.16
N PHE A 979 18.00 43.00 -40.84
CA PHE A 979 16.65 43.52 -41.03
C PHE A 979 16.21 44.31 -39.80
N ARG A 980 15.80 45.55 -39.99
CA ARG A 980 15.20 46.40 -38.95
C ARG A 980 13.72 46.58 -39.23
N PHE A 981 12.90 46.42 -38.20
CA PHE A 981 11.45 46.46 -38.28
C PHE A 981 10.89 47.63 -37.48
N ALA A 982 10.13 48.49 -38.15
CA ALA A 982 9.42 49.60 -37.53
C ALA A 982 7.99 49.71 -38.06
N ASP A 983 7.08 50.23 -37.24
CA ASP A 983 5.73 50.57 -37.70
C ASP A 983 5.82 51.65 -38.79
N ALA A 984 5.19 51.43 -39.94
CA ALA A 984 5.32 52.35 -41.07
C ALA A 984 4.68 53.72 -40.80
N ALA A 985 3.61 53.76 -39.98
CA ALA A 985 2.87 54.97 -39.66
C ALA A 985 3.51 55.76 -38.50
N THR A 986 3.99 55.07 -37.46
CA THR A 986 4.51 55.73 -36.24
C THR A 986 6.04 55.74 -36.15
N GLY A 987 6.74 54.95 -36.96
CA GLY A 987 8.21 54.80 -36.93
C GLY A 987 8.75 54.12 -35.66
N ARG A 988 7.88 53.51 -34.85
CA ARG A 988 8.30 52.84 -33.60
C ARG A 988 8.88 51.47 -33.92
N PRO A 989 9.99 51.05 -33.28
CA PRO A 989 10.53 49.70 -33.47
C PRO A 989 9.51 48.61 -33.11
N VAL A 990 9.46 47.53 -33.90
CA VAL A 990 8.53 46.41 -33.72
C VAL A 990 9.28 45.17 -33.25
N ALA A 991 9.06 44.78 -31.99
CA ALA A 991 9.67 43.60 -31.36
C ALA A 991 8.67 42.42 -31.17
N GLY A 992 7.56 42.45 -31.91
CA GLY A 992 6.46 41.49 -31.79
C GLY A 992 6.34 40.48 -32.93
N LEU A 993 7.39 40.30 -33.73
CA LEU A 993 7.38 39.30 -34.81
C LEU A 993 7.29 37.90 -34.21
N ARG A 994 6.57 36.99 -34.84
CA ARG A 994 6.37 35.62 -34.34
C ARG A 994 7.21 34.64 -35.15
N PRO A 995 7.62 33.50 -34.59
CA PRO A 995 8.23 32.41 -35.35
C PRO A 995 7.39 32.06 -36.59
N TYR A 996 8.06 31.86 -37.71
CA TYR A 996 7.49 31.33 -38.94
C TYR A 996 8.30 30.10 -39.31
N LEU A 997 7.66 28.93 -39.34
CA LEU A 997 8.31 27.67 -39.73
C LEU A 997 9.60 27.41 -38.92
N ALA A 998 9.51 27.49 -37.59
CA ALA A 998 10.66 27.34 -36.68
C ALA A 998 11.88 28.27 -36.93
N ALA A 999 11.72 29.39 -37.64
CA ALA A 999 12.73 30.47 -37.75
C ALA A 999 12.14 31.85 -37.38
N ALA A 1000 12.99 32.83 -37.07
CA ALA A 1000 12.54 34.22 -36.87
C ALA A 1000 12.19 34.91 -38.21
N GLY A 1001 12.81 34.44 -39.30
CA GLY A 1001 12.42 34.76 -40.68
C GLY A 1001 13.12 33.83 -41.67
N HIS A 1002 12.55 33.69 -42.86
CA HIS A 1002 13.14 32.93 -43.96
C HIS A 1002 13.58 33.89 -45.06
N VAL A 1003 14.79 33.71 -45.59
CA VAL A 1003 15.35 34.57 -46.62
C VAL A 1003 15.81 33.73 -47.80
N VAL A 1004 15.24 33.98 -48.97
CA VAL A 1004 15.69 33.35 -50.22
C VAL A 1004 16.57 34.32 -50.98
N ILE A 1005 17.76 33.89 -51.39
CA ILE A 1005 18.75 34.68 -52.12
C ILE A 1005 19.03 34.00 -53.46
N MET A 1006 18.95 34.76 -54.55
CA MET A 1006 19.15 34.25 -55.90
C MET A 1006 19.93 35.26 -56.75
N PRO A 1007 21.00 34.85 -57.45
CA PRO A 1007 21.66 35.70 -58.44
C PRO A 1007 20.70 36.03 -59.59
N LEU A 1008 20.82 37.23 -60.18
CA LEU A 1008 19.92 37.64 -61.27
C LEU A 1008 20.00 36.77 -62.53
N ASP A 1009 21.07 35.98 -62.69
CA ASP A 1009 21.19 35.01 -63.78
C ASP A 1009 20.31 33.75 -63.56
N GLY A 1010 19.65 33.64 -62.40
CA GLY A 1010 18.83 32.50 -62.01
C GLY A 1010 19.62 31.21 -61.82
N LYS A 1011 20.95 31.28 -61.73
CA LYS A 1011 21.87 30.14 -61.58
C LYS A 1011 22.45 30.11 -60.18
N GLY A 1012 21.62 29.75 -59.22
CA GLY A 1012 22.00 29.59 -57.82
C GLY A 1012 20.78 29.76 -56.92
N PHE A 1013 20.85 29.16 -55.75
CA PHE A 1013 19.78 29.23 -54.77
C PHE A 1013 20.40 29.11 -53.39
N ALA A 1014 20.07 30.05 -52.51
CA ALA A 1014 20.35 29.95 -51.08
C ALA A 1014 19.07 30.23 -50.30
N HIS A 1015 18.79 29.39 -49.31
CA HIS A 1015 17.70 29.56 -48.37
C HIS A 1015 18.30 29.68 -46.99
N GLU A 1016 18.28 30.90 -46.47
CA GLU A 1016 18.91 31.29 -45.21
C GLU A 1016 17.84 31.66 -44.19
N HIS A 1017 18.20 31.65 -42.92
CA HIS A 1017 17.31 32.04 -41.84
C HIS A 1017 17.76 33.35 -41.19
N ALA A 1018 16.81 34.22 -40.92
CA ALA A 1018 17.05 35.39 -40.10
C ALA A 1018 17.08 34.97 -38.63
N GLU A 1019 18.07 35.45 -37.90
CA GLU A 1019 18.34 35.09 -36.52
C GLU A 1019 18.13 36.30 -35.60
N ALA A 1020 17.73 36.03 -34.35
CA ALA A 1020 17.69 37.02 -33.31
C ALA A 1020 18.74 36.67 -32.27
N GLU A 1021 19.40 37.67 -31.70
CA GLU A 1021 20.34 37.49 -30.59
C GLU A 1021 19.77 38.09 -29.30
N ASP A 1022 20.15 37.51 -28.16
CA ASP A 1022 19.87 38.08 -26.84
C ASP A 1022 20.87 39.21 -26.49
N ASP A 1023 20.69 39.85 -25.33
CA ASP A 1023 21.56 40.94 -24.86
C ASP A 1023 23.04 40.53 -24.67
N GLN A 1024 23.34 39.23 -24.72
CA GLN A 1024 24.69 38.67 -24.62
C GLN A 1024 25.25 38.23 -25.98
N GLY A 1025 24.56 38.54 -27.08
CA GLY A 1025 24.97 38.17 -28.44
C GLY A 1025 24.79 36.68 -28.74
N ARG A 1026 23.89 35.99 -28.03
CA ARG A 1026 23.62 34.56 -28.27
C ARG A 1026 22.36 34.40 -29.11
N ALA A 1027 22.43 33.53 -30.12
CA ALA A 1027 21.29 33.22 -30.96
C ALA A 1027 20.09 32.69 -30.15
N VAL A 1028 18.90 33.12 -30.54
CA VAL A 1028 17.63 32.84 -29.88
C VAL A 1028 16.81 31.92 -30.77
N PHE A 1029 16.47 30.73 -30.27
CA PHE A 1029 15.66 29.74 -30.98
C PHE A 1029 14.23 30.24 -31.21
N ALA A 1030 13.61 29.84 -32.33
CA ALA A 1030 12.25 30.21 -32.68
C ALA A 1030 11.17 29.31 -32.07
N LEU A 1031 11.12 29.27 -30.74
CA LEU A 1031 10.16 28.44 -29.99
C LEU A 1031 8.72 28.99 -30.09
N PRO A 1032 7.69 28.12 -29.97
CA PRO A 1032 6.29 28.55 -29.95
C PRO A 1032 6.02 29.58 -28.84
N GLY A 1033 5.33 30.66 -29.19
CA GLY A 1033 5.01 31.76 -28.25
C GLY A 1033 6.14 32.77 -28.04
N GLN A 1034 7.31 32.56 -28.63
CA GLN A 1034 8.40 33.54 -28.63
C GLN A 1034 8.11 34.71 -29.57
N THR A 1035 8.72 35.86 -29.30
CA THR A 1035 8.63 37.05 -30.14
C THR A 1035 10.01 37.60 -30.48
N PHE A 1036 10.13 38.24 -31.63
CA PHE A 1036 11.38 38.73 -32.21
C PHE A 1036 11.30 40.17 -32.70
N GLY A 1037 12.48 40.76 -32.91
CA GLY A 1037 12.68 42.13 -33.35
C GLY A 1037 13.12 43.05 -32.20
N PRO A 1038 13.43 44.32 -32.47
CA PRO A 1038 13.22 45.01 -33.75
C PRO A 1038 14.30 44.78 -34.80
N GLU A 1039 15.34 44.01 -34.48
CA GLU A 1039 16.42 43.66 -35.40
C GLU A 1039 16.50 42.14 -35.56
N LEU A 1040 16.77 41.69 -36.78
CA LEU A 1040 17.11 40.30 -37.09
C LEU A 1040 18.40 40.29 -37.93
N GLY A 1041 19.40 39.55 -37.48
CA GLY A 1041 20.62 39.30 -38.23
C GLY A 1041 20.39 38.30 -39.37
N LEU A 1042 21.14 38.43 -40.44
CA LEU A 1042 21.19 37.48 -41.55
C LEU A 1042 22.65 37.30 -41.95
N HIS A 1043 23.11 36.07 -41.92
CA HIS A 1043 24.41 35.69 -42.39
C HIS A 1043 24.27 35.01 -43.75
N ALA A 1044 24.82 35.60 -44.81
CA ALA A 1044 24.64 35.08 -46.17
C ALA A 1044 25.97 35.05 -46.93
N ARG A 1045 26.15 34.07 -47.82
CA ARG A 1045 27.30 34.00 -48.71
C ARG A 1045 26.91 34.39 -50.14
N PHE A 1046 27.73 35.23 -50.77
CA PHE A 1046 27.57 35.60 -52.18
C PHE A 1046 28.74 35.02 -52.99
N PRO A 1047 28.53 33.93 -53.76
CA PRO A 1047 29.64 33.19 -54.36
C PRO A 1047 30.47 33.99 -55.38
N ARG A 1048 29.87 34.99 -56.04
CA ARG A 1048 30.51 35.80 -57.07
C ARG A 1048 30.01 37.26 -57.03
N PRO A 1049 30.81 38.23 -57.50
CA PRO A 1049 30.34 39.60 -57.65
C PRO A 1049 29.16 39.69 -58.62
N GLY A 1050 28.20 40.55 -58.32
CA GLY A 1050 27.01 40.75 -59.15
C GLY A 1050 25.77 41.15 -58.36
N LEU A 1051 24.64 41.25 -59.06
CA LEU A 1051 23.35 41.58 -58.46
C LEU A 1051 22.60 40.32 -58.02
N TYR A 1052 22.04 40.37 -56.82
CA TYR A 1052 21.25 39.30 -56.21
C TYR A 1052 19.89 39.82 -55.81
N ARG A 1053 18.85 39.02 -56.03
CA ARG A 1053 17.51 39.25 -55.51
C ARG A 1053 17.31 38.47 -54.23
N MET A 1054 16.77 39.13 -53.22
CA MET A 1054 16.50 38.59 -51.90
C MET A 1054 15.01 38.73 -51.56
N TRP A 1055 14.39 37.68 -51.05
CA TRP A 1055 13.03 37.71 -50.51
C TRP A 1055 13.05 37.33 -49.03
N GLY A 1056 12.70 38.27 -48.14
CA GLY A 1056 12.58 38.02 -46.71
C GLY A 1056 11.12 37.77 -46.33
N GLN A 1057 10.84 36.64 -45.67
CA GLN A 1057 9.53 36.27 -45.17
C GLN A 1057 9.50 36.29 -43.65
N PHE A 1058 8.58 37.07 -43.10
CA PHE A 1058 8.43 37.26 -41.65
C PHE A 1058 6.97 37.12 -41.25
N ARG A 1059 6.69 36.64 -40.04
CA ARG A 1059 5.33 36.57 -39.49
C ARG A 1059 5.13 37.71 -38.50
N ASP A 1060 4.14 38.55 -38.76
CA ASP A 1060 3.82 39.68 -37.89
C ASP A 1060 3.12 39.23 -36.58
N SER A 1061 2.85 40.19 -35.69
CA SER A 1061 2.18 39.96 -34.41
C SER A 1061 0.76 39.42 -34.57
N GLU A 1062 0.09 39.73 -35.69
CA GLU A 1062 -1.25 39.25 -36.05
C GLU A 1062 -1.24 37.85 -36.68
N GLY A 1063 -0.05 37.30 -36.97
CA GLY A 1063 0.13 35.97 -37.56
C GLY A 1063 0.14 35.95 -39.09
N ARG A 1064 0.16 37.11 -39.77
CA ARG A 1064 0.23 37.21 -41.23
C ARG A 1064 1.68 37.05 -41.69
N VAL A 1065 1.88 36.31 -42.79
CA VAL A 1065 3.20 36.17 -43.41
C VAL A 1065 3.41 37.31 -44.41
N LEU A 1066 4.42 38.14 -44.15
CA LEU A 1066 4.82 39.28 -44.97
C LEU A 1066 6.04 38.86 -45.80
N THR A 1067 6.07 39.22 -47.08
CA THR A 1067 7.24 39.02 -47.96
C THR A 1067 7.78 40.37 -48.40
N THR A 1068 9.03 40.68 -48.05
CA THR A 1068 9.77 41.85 -48.53
C THR A 1068 10.78 41.45 -49.59
N THR A 1069 11.08 42.33 -50.55
CA THR A 1069 12.01 42.04 -51.65
C THR A 1069 13.09 43.10 -51.73
N PHE A 1070 14.35 42.67 -51.82
CA PHE A 1070 15.51 43.53 -52.02
C PHE A 1070 16.33 43.06 -53.23
N THR A 1071 16.98 43.99 -53.94
CA THR A 1071 18.03 43.70 -54.93
C THR A 1071 19.32 44.33 -54.45
N VAL A 1072 20.30 43.50 -54.10
CA VAL A 1072 21.60 43.91 -53.53
C VAL A 1072 22.73 43.65 -54.53
N GLU A 1073 23.74 44.50 -54.51
CA GLU A 1073 24.97 44.32 -55.29
C GLU A 1073 26.03 43.71 -54.36
N ALA A 1074 26.48 42.49 -54.67
CA ALA A 1074 27.64 41.88 -54.03
C ALA A 1074 28.90 42.34 -54.77
N ARG A 1075 29.81 43.00 -54.04
CA ARG A 1075 31.04 43.58 -54.61
C ARG A 1075 32.23 42.66 -54.51
#